data_AF-A0A1D2N3D6-F1
#
_entry.id   AF-A0A1D2N3D6-F1
#
_cell.length_a   1.000
_cell.length_b   1.000
_cell.length_c   1.000
_cell.angle_alpha   90.00
_cell.angle_beta   90.00
_cell.angle_gamma   90.00
#
_symmetry.space_group_name_H-M   'P 1'
#
loop_
_entity.id
_entity.type
_entity.pdbx_description
1 polymer ?
#
loop_
_entity_poly.entity_id
_entity_poly.type
_entity_poly.pdbx_seq_one_letter_code
_entity_poly.pdbx_strand_id
1 'polypeptide(L)'
;MNIFKMSVYFLTLLFAILIAFVKASNETQSGPSSNHPTFEIDYKGNRFLKDGKKFQYVSGSIHYFRSTEEQWEDLLQKCRLAGLNTISTYVAWNLHQPTSEEKFNYEGNLNLFKFIEIAQKNNLLVILRPGPYIDSERDMGGLPVWLLWEKPDMKLRTSDLEYSYFVSRWFDELLPKLQPYLYENGGPIIMVQVENEYGSYACDKEYTGFLRDVIRFHLGQNVVLFSTDGAADGMVKCGSVPEVYPTVDFGTESPASINSSFAVQRKYAPSGPLINSEFYPGWIDHWQKPHSKVSTEAVTTALDAMLAIGGNVNIYIFHGGTSFGFTNGANIDGGMYDPSPTSYDFDAPLSEAGDPTEKYFGIKKVIAKYMPVPKENPSVSPKGAYGKVSLKKLTGLFLPEFLTLFGGIRTHSTLPKSFEELQVAYGFVLYQVKVNFVPSDPAVLTAKQLKDRAYIYVDHEFQGILSRQESIYSIPIMARKGQTISLLVENQGRVCYGSQINENRGPGTNVTLGSNVLRNWEIFPLGELDGKKLTKYSLGLKSNLIDNYESPLTEMKNRGSGSFYVGNFTLPSLNGSVLDTFVRLDGFNKGMVWINGFNLGRYWPVVGPQVTLYLPAPLLKPHPASNTFLVFELERAPDACLASISLLGGDNGGCFINLTDIHVLDLPTPFKTSKPLFKKN
;
A
#
# COMPACT_ATOMS: atom_id res chain seq x y z
N MET A 1 -82.86 12.97 5.14
CA MET A 1 -82.60 13.13 3.69
C MET A 1 -81.57 14.23 3.36
N ASN A 2 -80.67 14.59 4.30
CA ASN A 2 -79.69 15.67 4.14
C ASN A 2 -78.21 15.19 4.13
N ILE A 3 -77.95 13.92 4.43
CA ILE A 3 -76.57 13.37 4.43
C ILE A 3 -76.13 12.95 3.01
N PHE A 4 -77.08 12.57 2.15
CA PHE A 4 -76.79 12.19 0.76
C PHE A 4 -76.46 13.39 -0.16
N LYS A 5 -77.00 14.57 0.11
CA LYS A 5 -76.67 15.78 -0.69
C LYS A 5 -75.27 16.32 -0.37
N MET A 6 -74.82 16.24 0.89
CA MET A 6 -73.50 16.73 1.28
C MET A 6 -72.35 15.91 0.65
N SER A 7 -72.56 14.60 0.46
CA SER A 7 -71.54 13.71 -0.13
C SER A 7 -71.29 13.99 -1.62
N VAL A 8 -72.34 14.32 -2.37
CA VAL A 8 -72.23 14.64 -3.81
C VAL A 8 -71.50 15.96 -4.04
N TYR A 9 -71.73 16.98 -3.20
CA TYR A 9 -70.99 18.25 -3.29
C TYR A 9 -69.52 18.12 -2.89
N PHE A 10 -69.19 17.23 -1.95
CA PHE A 10 -67.80 17.01 -1.54
C PHE A 10 -67.00 16.24 -2.60
N LEU A 11 -67.61 15.26 -3.26
CA LEU A 11 -66.99 14.52 -4.37
C LEU A 11 -66.81 15.38 -5.62
N THR A 12 -67.75 16.28 -5.95
CA THR A 12 -67.58 17.19 -7.10
C THR A 12 -66.51 18.26 -6.85
N LEU A 13 -66.35 18.74 -5.61
CA LEU A 13 -65.28 19.67 -5.24
C LEU A 13 -63.90 19.00 -5.32
N LEU A 14 -63.77 17.76 -4.83
CA LEU A 14 -62.53 16.97 -4.93
C LEU A 14 -62.17 16.67 -6.39
N PHE A 15 -63.14 16.36 -7.24
CA PHE A 15 -62.90 16.10 -8.66
C PHE A 15 -62.51 17.37 -9.43
N ALA A 16 -63.10 18.53 -9.08
CA ALA A 16 -62.73 19.81 -9.67
C ALA A 16 -61.32 20.26 -9.24
N ILE A 17 -60.91 20.01 -7.99
CA ILE A 17 -59.55 20.27 -7.50
C ILE A 17 -58.54 19.34 -8.20
N LEU A 18 -58.90 18.07 -8.43
CA LEU A 18 -58.04 17.12 -9.16
C LEU A 18 -57.83 17.55 -10.62
N ILE A 19 -58.89 18.03 -11.30
CA ILE A 19 -58.80 18.54 -12.68
C ILE A 19 -58.00 19.85 -12.74
N ALA A 20 -58.11 20.72 -11.73
CA ALA A 20 -57.30 21.94 -11.63
C ALA A 20 -55.81 21.62 -11.41
N PHE A 21 -55.48 20.60 -10.61
CA PHE A 21 -54.10 20.12 -10.43
C PHE A 21 -53.53 19.44 -11.70
N VAL A 22 -54.36 18.73 -12.46
CA VAL A 22 -53.96 18.11 -13.74
C VAL A 22 -53.83 19.15 -14.87
N LYS A 23 -54.58 20.25 -14.82
CA LYS A 23 -54.40 21.37 -15.77
C LYS A 23 -53.20 22.26 -15.42
N ALA A 24 -52.91 22.47 -14.14
CA ALA A 24 -51.74 23.23 -13.70
C ALA A 24 -50.40 22.51 -13.93
N SER A 25 -50.40 21.18 -14.11
CA SER A 25 -49.20 20.39 -14.43
C SER A 25 -48.91 20.25 -15.93
N ASN A 26 -49.77 20.79 -16.80
CA ASN A 26 -49.62 20.74 -18.26
C ASN A 26 -49.33 22.11 -18.92
N GLU A 27 -49.01 23.14 -18.13
CA GLU A 27 -48.32 24.32 -18.68
C GLU A 27 -46.82 24.02 -18.76
N THR A 28 -46.41 23.53 -19.92
CA THR A 28 -45.02 23.54 -20.38
C THR A 28 -44.52 24.98 -20.44
N GLN A 29 -44.03 25.49 -19.32
CA GLN A 29 -43.01 26.53 -19.33
C GLN A 29 -41.68 25.85 -19.67
N SER A 30 -41.23 26.05 -20.90
CA SER A 30 -39.83 25.88 -21.28
C SER A 30 -38.98 26.90 -20.50
N GLY A 31 -38.72 26.59 -19.24
CA GLY A 31 -37.64 27.20 -18.45
C GLY A 31 -36.27 26.75 -18.98
N PRO A 32 -35.20 27.50 -18.68
CA PRO A 32 -33.88 27.20 -19.20
C PRO A 32 -33.47 25.79 -18.78
N SER A 33 -32.94 24.99 -19.72
CA SER A 33 -32.36 23.68 -19.43
C SER A 33 -31.34 23.85 -18.29
N SER A 34 -31.65 23.35 -17.10
CA SER A 34 -30.65 23.18 -16.07
C SER A 34 -29.71 22.07 -16.55
N ASN A 35 -28.67 22.45 -17.30
CA ASN A 35 -27.64 21.53 -17.76
C ASN A 35 -26.83 21.06 -16.54
N HIS A 36 -27.38 20.09 -15.81
CA HIS A 36 -26.62 19.31 -14.84
C HIS A 36 -25.49 18.60 -15.60
N PRO A 37 -24.25 18.56 -15.05
CA PRO A 37 -23.16 17.84 -15.69
C PRO A 37 -23.52 16.36 -15.89
N THR A 38 -23.15 15.78 -17.03
CA THR A 38 -23.42 14.36 -17.33
C THR A 38 -22.18 13.63 -17.78
N PHE A 39 -22.02 12.37 -17.35
CA PHE A 39 -21.00 11.47 -17.83
C PHE A 39 -21.61 10.09 -18.05
N GLU A 40 -21.63 9.61 -19.30
CA GLU A 40 -22.36 8.41 -19.66
C GLU A 40 -21.66 7.60 -20.77
N ILE A 41 -22.03 6.32 -20.89
CA ILE A 41 -21.60 5.45 -21.97
C ILE A 41 -22.57 5.57 -23.15
N ASP A 42 -22.07 6.05 -24.30
CA ASP A 42 -22.77 5.94 -25.58
C ASP A 42 -22.46 4.59 -26.21
N TYR A 43 -23.31 3.60 -25.88
CA TYR A 43 -23.21 2.25 -26.42
C TYR A 43 -23.31 2.21 -27.94
N LYS A 44 -24.13 3.07 -28.58
CA LYS A 44 -24.26 3.10 -30.04
C LYS A 44 -22.99 3.62 -30.70
N GLY A 45 -22.34 4.59 -30.08
CA GLY A 45 -21.12 5.21 -30.58
C GLY A 45 -19.82 4.60 -30.08
N ASN A 46 -19.87 3.57 -29.23
CA ASN A 46 -18.74 2.91 -28.59
C ASN A 46 -17.76 3.89 -27.91
N ARG A 47 -18.28 4.85 -27.14
CA ARG A 47 -17.51 5.96 -26.55
C ARG A 47 -18.14 6.45 -25.24
N PHE A 48 -17.44 7.34 -24.55
CA PHE A 48 -18.05 8.16 -23.51
C PHE A 48 -18.65 9.44 -24.08
N LEU A 49 -19.70 9.93 -23.43
CA LEU A 49 -20.17 11.30 -23.56
C LEU A 49 -19.96 12.02 -22.22
N LYS A 50 -19.30 13.17 -22.27
CA LYS A 50 -19.20 14.12 -21.16
C LYS A 50 -19.93 15.38 -21.57
N ASP A 51 -20.99 15.72 -20.84
CA ASP A 51 -21.90 16.84 -21.13
C ASP A 51 -22.44 16.77 -22.58
N GLY A 52 -22.84 15.57 -23.00
CA GLY A 52 -23.33 15.29 -24.36
C GLY A 52 -22.28 15.31 -25.48
N LYS A 53 -20.99 15.56 -25.16
CA LYS A 53 -19.90 15.61 -26.14
C LYS A 53 -19.03 14.36 -26.06
N LYS A 54 -18.53 13.90 -27.21
CA LYS A 54 -17.59 12.76 -27.29
C LYS A 54 -16.41 13.00 -26.35
N PHE A 55 -16.10 11.99 -25.55
CA PHE A 55 -15.03 12.05 -24.57
C PHE A 55 -14.17 10.78 -24.62
N GLN A 56 -12.86 10.98 -24.49
CA GLN A 56 -11.86 9.93 -24.34
C GLN A 56 -10.95 10.35 -23.19
N TYR A 57 -10.75 9.47 -22.21
CA TYR A 57 -9.79 9.73 -21.15
C TYR A 57 -8.42 9.13 -21.43
N VAL A 58 -7.39 9.85 -20.99
CA VAL A 58 -6.08 9.30 -20.70
C VAL A 58 -5.82 9.60 -19.23
N SER A 59 -5.84 8.52 -18.45
CA SER A 59 -5.72 8.51 -17.01
C SER A 59 -4.33 8.03 -16.58
N GLY A 60 -3.92 8.44 -15.39
CA GLY A 60 -2.76 7.89 -14.70
C GLY A 60 -3.12 7.56 -13.26
N SER A 61 -2.72 6.40 -12.79
CA SER A 61 -2.89 6.05 -11.38
C SER A 61 -1.91 6.83 -10.51
N ILE A 62 -2.42 7.40 -9.42
CA ILE A 62 -1.65 8.00 -8.32
C ILE A 62 -2.38 7.67 -7.03
N HIS A 63 -1.69 7.08 -6.06
CA HIS A 63 -2.30 6.72 -4.79
C HIS A 63 -1.96 7.75 -3.71
N TYR A 64 -2.96 8.51 -3.26
CA TYR A 64 -2.75 9.58 -2.26
C TYR A 64 -2.05 9.07 -0.99
N PHE A 65 -2.30 7.82 -0.60
CA PHE A 65 -1.71 7.16 0.56
C PHE A 65 -0.25 6.71 0.39
N ARG A 66 0.40 6.98 -0.76
CA ARG A 66 1.82 6.67 -1.05
C ARG A 66 2.70 7.92 -1.16
N SER A 67 2.15 9.11 -0.98
CA SER A 67 2.90 10.38 -0.95
C SER A 67 2.40 11.25 0.20
N THR A 68 3.13 12.30 0.58
CA THR A 68 2.60 13.22 1.60
C THR A 68 1.55 14.15 1.02
N GLU A 69 0.65 14.65 1.87
CA GLU A 69 -0.40 15.60 1.49
C GLU A 69 0.16 16.84 0.78
N GLU A 70 1.32 17.33 1.23
CA GLU A 70 1.98 18.52 0.66
C GLU A 70 2.50 18.29 -0.76
N GLN A 71 2.66 17.04 -1.19
CA GLN A 71 3.17 16.70 -2.52
C GLN A 71 2.05 16.58 -3.56
N TRP A 72 0.80 16.41 -3.15
CA TRP A 72 -0.31 16.09 -4.06
C TRP A 72 -0.53 17.15 -5.14
N GLU A 73 -0.41 18.44 -4.80
CA GLU A 73 -0.56 19.52 -5.77
C GLU A 73 0.50 19.42 -6.89
N ASP A 74 1.77 19.24 -6.54
CA ASP A 74 2.86 19.11 -7.51
C ASP A 74 2.69 17.86 -8.39
N LEU A 75 2.38 16.72 -7.78
CA LEU A 75 2.16 15.46 -8.49
C LEU A 75 1.00 15.55 -9.48
N LEU A 76 -0.15 16.09 -9.05
CA LEU A 76 -1.34 16.23 -9.90
C LEU A 76 -1.13 17.30 -10.99
N GLN A 77 -0.42 18.38 -10.70
CA GLN A 77 -0.02 19.34 -11.72
C GLN A 77 0.88 18.69 -12.78
N LYS A 78 1.87 17.89 -12.37
CA LYS A 78 2.74 17.13 -13.29
C LYS A 78 1.94 16.16 -14.16
N CYS A 79 0.92 15.50 -13.62
CA CYS A 79 -0.01 14.68 -14.39
C CYS A 79 -0.77 15.48 -15.45
N ARG A 80 -1.32 16.64 -15.08
CA ARG A 80 -1.99 17.52 -16.04
C ARG A 80 -1.04 18.00 -17.14
N LEU A 81 0.19 18.39 -16.78
CA LEU A 81 1.24 18.79 -17.72
C LEU A 81 1.69 17.67 -18.65
N ALA A 82 1.52 16.41 -18.26
CA ALA A 82 1.79 15.25 -19.12
C ALA A 82 0.74 15.07 -20.22
N GLY A 83 -0.40 15.75 -20.11
CA GLY A 83 -1.54 15.60 -21.01
C GLY A 83 -2.67 14.74 -20.44
N LEU A 84 -2.53 14.20 -19.22
CA LEU A 84 -3.62 13.46 -18.58
C LEU A 84 -4.81 14.39 -18.35
N ASN A 85 -6.01 13.90 -18.64
CA ASN A 85 -7.27 14.59 -18.36
C ASN A 85 -8.05 13.97 -17.19
N THR A 86 -7.57 12.83 -16.71
CA THR A 86 -8.15 12.03 -15.63
C THR A 86 -7.01 11.47 -14.78
N ILE A 87 -7.26 11.21 -13.50
CA ILE A 87 -6.42 10.37 -12.65
C ILE A 87 -7.24 9.22 -12.08
N SER A 88 -6.57 8.16 -11.65
CA SER A 88 -7.19 7.08 -10.89
C SER A 88 -6.53 6.92 -9.54
N THR A 89 -7.31 6.59 -8.52
CA THR A 89 -6.78 6.21 -7.21
C THR A 89 -7.62 5.10 -6.58
N TYR A 90 -6.94 4.18 -5.89
CA TYR A 90 -7.55 3.27 -4.93
C TYR A 90 -7.92 3.97 -3.62
N VAL A 91 -8.73 3.31 -2.78
CA VAL A 91 -8.99 3.69 -1.38
C VAL A 91 -8.60 2.52 -0.47
N ALA A 92 -7.59 2.72 0.40
CA ALA A 92 -7.03 1.65 1.22
C ALA A 92 -7.76 1.52 2.56
N TRP A 93 -8.78 0.64 2.63
CA TRP A 93 -9.62 0.46 3.83
C TRP A 93 -8.80 0.21 5.10
N ASN A 94 -7.79 -0.64 5.05
CA ASN A 94 -6.91 -0.93 6.19
C ASN A 94 -6.23 0.31 6.80
N LEU A 95 -5.98 1.36 6.02
CA LEU A 95 -5.40 2.61 6.52
C LEU A 95 -6.46 3.55 7.10
N HIS A 96 -7.64 3.58 6.47
CA HIS A 96 -8.76 4.37 6.98
C HIS A 96 -9.34 3.80 8.27
N GLN A 97 -9.29 2.48 8.46
CA GLN A 97 -9.80 1.81 9.65
C GLN A 97 -8.81 0.74 10.15
N PRO A 98 -7.73 1.14 10.85
CA PRO A 98 -6.69 0.22 11.32
C PRO A 98 -7.16 -0.80 12.36
N THR A 99 -8.22 -0.48 13.12
CA THR A 99 -8.88 -1.40 14.07
C THR A 99 -10.41 -1.30 13.96
N SER A 100 -11.14 -2.33 14.43
CA SER A 100 -12.61 -2.35 14.36
C SER A 100 -13.29 -1.31 15.25
N GLU A 101 -12.61 -0.85 16.30
CA GLU A 101 -13.13 0.10 17.31
C GLU A 101 -12.80 1.56 16.99
N GLU A 102 -11.73 1.82 16.23
CA GLU A 102 -11.31 3.17 15.90
C GLU A 102 -12.24 3.86 14.89
N LYS A 103 -12.32 5.19 15.00
CA LYS A 103 -12.99 6.01 13.99
C LYS A 103 -12.18 5.99 12.69
N PHE A 104 -12.90 6.10 11.58
CA PHE A 104 -12.28 6.22 10.29
C PHE A 104 -11.39 7.48 10.20
N ASN A 105 -10.18 7.32 9.68
CA ASN A 105 -9.19 8.37 9.56
C ASN A 105 -9.18 8.94 8.13
N TYR A 106 -9.43 10.25 8.01
CA TYR A 106 -9.36 11.01 6.75
C TYR A 106 -8.46 12.24 6.89
N GLU A 107 -7.48 12.20 7.80
CA GLU A 107 -6.54 13.29 8.08
C GLU A 107 -5.18 13.05 7.41
N GLY A 108 -4.43 14.13 7.17
CA GLY A 108 -3.09 14.07 6.60
C GLY A 108 -3.06 13.33 5.27
N ASN A 109 -2.10 12.42 5.11
CA ASN A 109 -1.95 11.57 3.92
C ASN A 109 -3.14 10.63 3.65
N LEU A 110 -4.13 10.55 4.55
CA LEU A 110 -5.36 9.79 4.34
C LEU A 110 -6.56 10.67 3.97
N ASN A 111 -6.36 11.96 3.75
CA ASN A 111 -7.42 12.87 3.32
C ASN A 111 -7.76 12.70 1.82
N LEU A 112 -8.51 11.64 1.50
CA LEU A 112 -9.00 11.34 0.16
C LEU A 112 -9.78 12.52 -0.45
N PHE A 113 -10.61 13.19 0.35
CA PHE A 113 -11.47 14.26 -0.12
C PHE A 113 -10.66 15.46 -0.60
N LYS A 114 -9.66 15.88 0.20
CA LYS A 114 -8.72 16.92 -0.20
C LYS A 114 -7.92 16.54 -1.44
N PHE A 115 -7.49 15.27 -1.56
CA PHE A 115 -6.82 14.80 -2.78
C PHE A 115 -7.71 14.94 -4.02
N ILE A 116 -8.99 14.57 -3.92
CA ILE A 116 -9.98 14.74 -5.00
C ILE A 116 -10.20 16.22 -5.33
N GLU A 117 -10.27 17.10 -4.33
CA GLU A 117 -10.40 18.56 -4.53
C GLU A 117 -9.18 19.14 -5.26
N ILE A 118 -7.97 18.70 -4.91
CA ILE A 118 -6.75 19.12 -5.61
C ILE A 118 -6.76 18.62 -7.05
N ALA A 119 -7.23 17.39 -7.31
CA ALA A 119 -7.38 16.88 -8.67
C ALA A 119 -8.35 17.75 -9.49
N GLN A 120 -9.51 18.08 -8.91
CA GLN A 120 -10.49 18.98 -9.54
C GLN A 120 -9.91 20.36 -9.82
N LYS A 121 -9.20 20.95 -8.85
CA LYS A 121 -8.51 22.25 -9.00
C LYS A 121 -7.48 22.23 -10.14
N ASN A 122 -6.83 21.09 -10.35
CA ASN A 122 -5.87 20.87 -11.44
C ASN A 122 -6.54 20.47 -12.78
N ASN A 123 -7.86 20.57 -12.88
CA ASN A 123 -8.66 20.20 -14.05
C ASN A 123 -8.47 18.72 -14.47
N LEU A 124 -8.39 17.84 -13.48
CA LEU A 124 -8.36 16.40 -13.66
C LEU A 124 -9.69 15.81 -13.19
N LEU A 125 -10.26 14.93 -14.01
CA LEU A 125 -11.35 14.05 -13.60
C LEU A 125 -10.80 12.89 -12.75
N VAL A 126 -11.66 12.17 -12.05
CA VAL A 126 -11.28 11.07 -11.15
C VAL A 126 -12.01 9.79 -11.51
N ILE A 127 -11.24 8.71 -11.68
CA ILE A 127 -11.71 7.32 -11.66
C ILE A 127 -11.41 6.75 -10.28
N LEU A 128 -12.43 6.57 -9.46
CA LEU A 128 -12.27 6.10 -8.09
C LEU A 128 -12.36 4.58 -8.01
N ARG A 129 -11.47 3.94 -7.26
CA ARG A 129 -11.44 2.49 -7.07
C ARG A 129 -11.54 2.16 -5.57
N PRO A 130 -12.76 2.18 -4.99
CA PRO A 130 -12.94 2.12 -3.53
C PRO A 130 -12.77 0.72 -2.91
N GLY A 131 -12.54 -0.32 -3.73
CA GLY A 131 -12.36 -1.69 -3.25
C GLY A 131 -13.68 -2.46 -3.04
N PRO A 132 -13.86 -3.18 -1.91
CA PRO A 132 -13.13 -3.05 -0.64
C PRO A 132 -11.74 -3.69 -0.61
N TYR A 133 -11.48 -4.65 -1.49
CA TYR A 133 -10.14 -5.17 -1.80
C TYR A 133 -9.58 -4.41 -3.01
N ILE A 134 -8.32 -4.01 -2.94
CA ILE A 134 -7.67 -3.17 -3.97
C ILE A 134 -6.38 -3.77 -4.51
N ASP A 135 -5.92 -4.90 -3.97
CA ASP A 135 -4.57 -5.42 -4.20
C ASP A 135 -3.48 -4.36 -3.95
N SER A 136 -3.02 -3.71 -5.02
CA SER A 136 -2.12 -2.57 -5.04
C SER A 136 -0.75 -2.82 -4.42
N GLU A 137 -0.34 -4.09 -4.28
CA GLU A 137 0.86 -4.48 -3.52
C GLU A 137 0.83 -3.87 -2.11
N ARG A 138 -0.37 -3.82 -1.53
CA ARG A 138 -0.66 -3.29 -0.21
C ARG A 138 -0.88 -4.45 0.75
N ASP A 139 -0.48 -4.29 2.01
CA ASP A 139 -0.69 -5.35 3.03
C ASP A 139 -2.14 -5.85 2.97
N MET A 140 -2.29 -7.16 2.76
CA MET A 140 -3.58 -7.86 2.68
C MET A 140 -4.53 -7.32 1.59
N GLY A 141 -3.99 -6.73 0.53
CA GLY A 141 -4.76 -6.15 -0.57
C GLY A 141 -5.60 -4.95 -0.15
N GLY A 142 -5.18 -4.24 0.91
CA GLY A 142 -5.92 -3.11 1.48
C GLY A 142 -7.07 -3.49 2.42
N LEU A 143 -7.32 -4.79 2.65
CA LEU A 143 -8.29 -5.24 3.64
C LEU A 143 -7.73 -5.08 5.07
N PRO A 144 -8.50 -4.60 6.04
CA PRO A 144 -8.02 -4.52 7.41
C PRO A 144 -7.82 -5.90 8.01
N VAL A 145 -6.65 -6.14 8.62
CA VAL A 145 -6.34 -7.41 9.28
C VAL A 145 -7.28 -7.73 10.44
N TRP A 146 -7.88 -6.73 11.10
CA TRP A 146 -8.81 -6.97 12.20
C TRP A 146 -10.04 -7.79 11.79
N LEU A 147 -10.33 -7.87 10.48
CA LEU A 147 -11.28 -8.83 9.93
C LEU A 147 -10.97 -10.27 10.40
N LEU A 148 -9.69 -10.65 10.41
CA LEU A 148 -9.24 -11.98 10.87
C LEU A 148 -9.26 -12.12 12.40
N TRP A 149 -9.29 -11.00 13.14
CA TRP A 149 -9.37 -11.02 14.60
C TRP A 149 -10.81 -11.22 15.06
N GLU A 150 -11.74 -10.49 14.43
CA GLU A 150 -13.17 -10.55 14.72
C GLU A 150 -13.76 -11.91 14.32
N LYS A 151 -13.41 -12.39 13.12
CA LYS A 151 -13.98 -13.60 12.52
C LYS A 151 -12.88 -14.41 11.80
N PRO A 152 -12.12 -15.25 12.54
CA PRO A 152 -11.00 -16.00 11.97
C PRO A 152 -11.36 -16.95 10.81
N ASP A 153 -12.58 -17.50 10.82
CA ASP A 153 -13.03 -18.47 9.81
C ASP A 153 -13.65 -17.83 8.55
N MET A 154 -13.81 -16.50 8.56
CA MET A 154 -14.47 -15.73 7.51
C MET A 154 -13.84 -15.95 6.13
N LYS A 155 -14.71 -16.06 5.12
CA LYS A 155 -14.27 -16.13 3.72
C LYS A 155 -14.23 -14.73 3.14
N LEU A 156 -13.02 -14.19 3.02
CA LEU A 156 -12.80 -12.89 2.41
C LEU A 156 -13.20 -12.91 0.94
N ARG A 157 -13.75 -11.79 0.47
CA ARG A 157 -14.13 -11.56 -0.93
C ARG A 157 -15.12 -12.60 -1.46
N THR A 158 -16.08 -13.02 -0.65
CA THR A 158 -17.20 -13.89 -1.04
C THR A 158 -18.50 -13.38 -0.39
N SER A 159 -19.63 -14.03 -0.69
CA SER A 159 -20.94 -13.75 -0.08
C SER A 159 -21.06 -14.19 1.38
N ASP A 160 -19.93 -14.39 2.07
CA ASP A 160 -19.90 -14.68 3.50
C ASP A 160 -20.57 -13.51 4.24
N LEU A 161 -21.55 -13.84 5.11
CA LEU A 161 -22.38 -12.83 5.78
C LEU A 161 -21.57 -11.97 6.75
N GLU A 162 -20.54 -12.52 7.39
CA GLU A 162 -19.67 -11.77 8.29
C GLU A 162 -18.80 -10.79 7.50
N TYR A 163 -18.26 -11.24 6.36
CA TYR A 163 -17.48 -10.38 5.48
C TYR A 163 -18.33 -9.26 4.88
N SER A 164 -19.51 -9.62 4.35
CA SER A 164 -20.45 -8.67 3.76
C SER A 164 -20.95 -7.65 4.78
N TYR A 165 -21.14 -8.03 6.05
CA TYR A 165 -21.46 -7.11 7.13
C TYR A 165 -20.38 -6.04 7.34
N PHE A 166 -19.11 -6.43 7.43
CA PHE A 166 -18.02 -5.46 7.62
C PHE A 166 -17.80 -4.59 6.39
N VAL A 167 -17.94 -5.15 5.18
CA VAL A 167 -17.88 -4.38 3.94
C VAL A 167 -19.00 -3.36 3.85
N SER A 168 -20.24 -3.72 4.23
CA SER A 168 -21.36 -2.76 4.28
C SER A 168 -21.02 -1.61 5.20
N ARG A 169 -20.50 -1.88 6.41
CA ARG A 169 -20.11 -0.82 7.36
C ARG A 169 -19.04 0.12 6.80
N TRP A 170 -18.06 -0.41 6.08
CA TRP A 170 -17.05 0.41 5.41
C TRP A 170 -17.67 1.33 4.35
N PHE A 171 -18.53 0.79 3.49
CA PHE A 171 -19.17 1.56 2.44
C PHE A 171 -20.26 2.52 2.94
N ASP A 172 -20.99 2.16 3.99
CA ASP A 172 -21.94 3.05 4.68
C ASP A 172 -21.23 4.27 5.28
N GLU A 173 -19.95 4.15 5.62
CA GLU A 173 -19.13 5.28 6.05
C GLU A 173 -18.58 6.08 4.86
N LEU A 174 -17.93 5.42 3.90
CA LEU A 174 -17.17 6.08 2.85
C LEU A 174 -18.08 6.71 1.78
N LEU A 175 -19.02 5.94 1.24
CA LEU A 175 -19.72 6.28 0.01
C LEU A 175 -20.62 7.52 0.13
N PRO A 176 -21.37 7.75 1.23
CA PRO A 176 -22.12 8.99 1.41
C PRO A 176 -21.25 10.25 1.33
N LYS A 177 -19.99 10.18 1.79
CA LYS A 177 -19.06 11.32 1.76
C LYS A 177 -18.54 11.62 0.35
N LEU A 178 -18.67 10.68 -0.59
CA LEU A 178 -18.27 10.84 -1.99
C LEU A 178 -19.34 11.48 -2.87
N GLN A 179 -20.59 11.55 -2.39
CA GLN A 179 -21.71 12.15 -3.12
C GLN A 179 -21.39 13.55 -3.70
N PRO A 180 -20.86 14.52 -2.91
CA PRO A 180 -20.53 15.85 -3.44
C PRO A 180 -19.44 15.84 -4.53
N TYR A 181 -18.63 14.78 -4.59
CA TYR A 181 -17.52 14.65 -5.53
C TYR A 181 -17.91 13.93 -6.83
N LEU A 182 -19.13 13.39 -6.93
CA LEU A 182 -19.64 12.83 -8.17
C LEU A 182 -19.77 13.91 -9.25
N TYR A 183 -19.46 13.55 -10.50
CA TYR A 183 -19.47 14.50 -11.61
C TYR A 183 -20.84 15.15 -11.82
N GLU A 184 -21.92 14.36 -11.70
CA GLU A 184 -23.31 14.86 -11.76
C GLU A 184 -23.65 15.89 -10.67
N ASN A 185 -22.94 15.85 -9.55
CA ASN A 185 -23.10 16.77 -8.41
C ASN A 185 -22.08 17.92 -8.45
N GLY A 186 -21.30 18.05 -9.52
CA GLY A 186 -20.33 19.12 -9.73
C GLY A 186 -18.90 18.79 -9.27
N GLY A 187 -18.63 17.56 -8.83
CA GLY A 187 -17.27 17.09 -8.51
C GLY A 187 -16.54 16.49 -9.72
N PRO A 188 -15.36 15.87 -9.52
CA PRO A 188 -14.57 15.31 -10.62
C PRO A 188 -14.77 13.80 -10.85
N ILE A 189 -15.47 13.06 -9.98
CA ILE A 189 -15.58 11.59 -10.06
C ILE A 189 -16.54 11.19 -11.17
N ILE A 190 -16.00 10.60 -12.23
CA ILE A 190 -16.75 10.18 -13.43
C ILE A 190 -17.06 8.68 -13.46
N MET A 191 -16.24 7.86 -12.80
CA MET A 191 -16.37 6.41 -12.78
C MET A 191 -15.97 5.84 -11.42
N VAL A 192 -16.62 4.77 -11.01
CA VAL A 192 -16.34 4.05 -9.76
C VAL A 192 -16.19 2.56 -10.02
N GLN A 193 -15.07 1.97 -9.62
CA GLN A 193 -14.85 0.53 -9.77
C GLN A 193 -15.56 -0.26 -8.69
N VAL A 194 -16.11 -1.41 -9.07
CA VAL A 194 -16.67 -2.41 -8.16
C VAL A 194 -15.66 -3.55 -8.03
N GLU A 195 -15.16 -3.81 -6.81
CA GLU A 195 -14.13 -4.82 -6.55
C GLU A 195 -12.81 -4.53 -7.32
N ASN A 196 -11.90 -5.50 -7.37
CA ASN A 196 -10.65 -5.45 -8.11
C ASN A 196 -10.18 -6.84 -8.59
N GLU A 197 -10.13 -7.03 -9.92
CA GLU A 197 -9.67 -8.27 -10.56
C GLU A 197 -10.29 -9.52 -9.94
N TYR A 198 -11.59 -9.48 -9.72
CA TYR A 198 -12.27 -10.52 -8.96
C TYR A 198 -12.18 -11.90 -9.63
N GLY A 199 -12.11 -11.91 -10.97
CA GLY A 199 -11.95 -13.11 -11.77
C GLY A 199 -10.62 -13.85 -11.55
N SER A 200 -9.63 -13.17 -10.98
CA SER A 200 -8.35 -13.76 -10.55
C SER A 200 -8.43 -14.44 -9.17
N TYR A 201 -9.55 -14.27 -8.47
CA TYR A 201 -9.77 -14.81 -7.12
C TYR A 201 -10.88 -15.86 -7.08
N ALA A 202 -12.08 -15.51 -7.54
CA ALA A 202 -13.27 -16.36 -7.43
C ALA A 202 -14.32 -16.02 -8.51
N CYS A 203 -15.49 -16.67 -8.43
CA CYS A 203 -16.59 -16.50 -9.38
C CYS A 203 -17.96 -16.32 -8.68
N ASP A 204 -17.95 -15.69 -7.50
CA ASP A 204 -19.14 -15.42 -6.70
C ASP A 204 -19.87 -14.14 -7.19
N LYS A 205 -20.89 -14.34 -8.02
CA LYS A 205 -21.69 -13.23 -8.55
C LYS A 205 -22.64 -12.61 -7.52
N GLU A 206 -23.01 -13.35 -6.48
CA GLU A 206 -23.83 -12.82 -5.38
C GLU A 206 -23.04 -11.75 -4.62
N TYR A 207 -21.78 -12.03 -4.29
CA TYR A 207 -20.88 -11.06 -3.67
C TYR A 207 -20.71 -9.79 -4.51
N THR A 208 -20.33 -9.93 -5.78
CA THR A 208 -20.12 -8.75 -6.63
C THR A 208 -21.40 -7.96 -6.91
N GLY A 209 -22.55 -8.64 -7.01
CA GLY A 209 -23.88 -8.02 -7.10
C GLY A 209 -24.23 -7.22 -5.84
N PHE A 210 -23.96 -7.79 -4.66
CA PHE A 210 -24.09 -7.09 -3.38
C PHE A 210 -23.25 -5.80 -3.35
N LEU A 211 -21.97 -5.85 -3.76
CA LEU A 211 -21.12 -4.65 -3.78
C LEU A 211 -21.70 -3.58 -4.71
N ARG A 212 -22.12 -3.96 -5.91
CA ARG A 212 -22.80 -3.05 -6.85
C ARG A 212 -24.01 -2.40 -6.20
N ASP A 213 -24.86 -3.19 -5.54
CA ASP A 213 -26.10 -2.71 -4.94
C ASP A 213 -25.85 -1.72 -3.80
N VAL A 214 -24.86 -2.00 -2.93
CA VAL A 214 -24.42 -1.07 -1.88
C VAL A 214 -23.88 0.22 -2.50
N ILE A 215 -23.05 0.13 -3.54
CA ILE A 215 -22.52 1.31 -4.23
C ILE A 215 -23.64 2.12 -4.87
N ARG A 216 -24.61 1.47 -5.53
CA ARG A 216 -25.77 2.12 -6.13
C ARG A 216 -26.69 2.77 -5.10
N PHE A 217 -26.88 2.12 -3.96
CA PHE A 217 -27.68 2.67 -2.87
C PHE A 217 -27.12 4.02 -2.40
N HIS A 218 -25.81 4.12 -2.24
CA HIS A 218 -25.16 5.33 -1.74
C HIS A 218 -24.82 6.36 -2.80
N LEU A 219 -24.40 5.95 -4.01
CA LEU A 219 -23.91 6.83 -5.08
C LEU A 219 -24.95 7.14 -6.15
N GLY A 220 -26.10 6.47 -6.16
CA GLY A 220 -27.14 6.64 -7.17
C GLY A 220 -26.86 5.88 -8.47
N GLN A 221 -27.74 6.11 -9.45
CA GLN A 221 -27.79 5.32 -10.70
C GLN A 221 -26.96 5.91 -11.84
N ASN A 222 -26.59 7.19 -11.76
CA ASN A 222 -26.01 7.90 -12.90
C ASN A 222 -24.49 7.73 -13.01
N VAL A 223 -23.77 7.60 -11.88
CA VAL A 223 -22.33 7.31 -11.92
C VAL A 223 -22.03 6.02 -12.70
N VAL A 224 -21.02 6.04 -13.56
CA VAL A 224 -20.64 4.84 -14.32
C VAL A 224 -19.89 3.88 -13.40
N LEU A 225 -20.51 2.74 -13.11
CA LEU A 225 -19.84 1.63 -12.43
C LEU A 225 -19.11 0.76 -13.45
N PHE A 226 -17.90 0.34 -13.10
CA PHE A 226 -17.12 -0.58 -13.93
C PHE A 226 -16.41 -1.67 -13.10
N SER A 227 -15.97 -2.73 -13.75
CA SER A 227 -15.12 -3.79 -13.18
C SER A 227 -13.88 -3.95 -14.06
N THR A 228 -12.79 -4.44 -13.48
CA THR A 228 -11.49 -4.61 -14.17
C THR A 228 -10.99 -6.01 -13.89
N ASP A 229 -10.54 -6.71 -14.93
CA ASP A 229 -9.92 -8.02 -14.86
C ASP A 229 -8.88 -8.17 -15.99
N GLY A 230 -7.84 -8.96 -15.76
CA GLY A 230 -6.90 -9.33 -16.81
C GLY A 230 -7.58 -9.83 -18.08
N ALA A 231 -7.02 -9.48 -19.25
CA ALA A 231 -7.59 -9.74 -20.58
C ALA A 231 -7.57 -11.23 -21.00
N ALA A 232 -8.11 -12.11 -20.16
CA ALA A 232 -8.32 -13.53 -20.40
C ALA A 232 -9.79 -13.90 -20.18
N ASP A 233 -10.31 -14.81 -21.01
CA ASP A 233 -11.73 -15.18 -21.01
C ASP A 233 -12.27 -15.59 -19.64
N GLY A 234 -11.51 -16.45 -18.93
CA GLY A 234 -11.90 -16.96 -17.62
C GLY A 234 -11.95 -15.87 -16.54
N MET A 235 -11.00 -14.94 -16.56
CA MET A 235 -10.92 -13.82 -15.62
C MET A 235 -12.11 -12.89 -15.82
N VAL A 236 -12.31 -12.35 -17.03
CA VAL A 236 -13.44 -11.45 -17.31
C VAL A 236 -14.80 -12.15 -17.09
N LYS A 237 -14.93 -13.45 -17.41
CA LYS A 237 -16.14 -14.22 -17.10
C LYS A 237 -16.48 -14.17 -15.62
N CYS A 238 -15.50 -14.37 -14.75
CA CYS A 238 -15.73 -14.47 -13.32
C CYS A 238 -15.69 -13.14 -12.60
N GLY A 239 -14.95 -12.14 -13.07
CA GLY A 239 -14.91 -10.82 -12.44
C GLY A 239 -15.93 -9.80 -12.94
N SER A 240 -16.49 -9.98 -14.15
CA SER A 240 -17.55 -9.09 -14.65
C SER A 240 -18.76 -9.02 -13.70
N VAL A 241 -19.16 -7.82 -13.33
CA VAL A 241 -20.28 -7.64 -12.39
C VAL A 241 -21.59 -7.38 -13.17
N PRO A 242 -22.72 -8.03 -12.82
CA PRO A 242 -23.99 -7.79 -13.53
C PRO A 242 -24.39 -6.31 -13.51
N GLU A 243 -24.80 -5.75 -14.65
CA GLU A 243 -25.19 -4.32 -14.80
C GLU A 243 -24.08 -3.29 -14.54
N VAL A 244 -22.82 -3.74 -14.54
CA VAL A 244 -21.63 -2.93 -14.38
C VAL A 244 -20.78 -3.10 -15.65
N TYR A 245 -20.12 -2.04 -16.12
CA TYR A 245 -19.39 -2.10 -17.38
C TYR A 245 -18.06 -2.88 -17.21
N PRO A 246 -17.84 -4.01 -17.92
CA PRO A 246 -16.59 -4.75 -17.81
C PRO A 246 -15.48 -4.08 -18.62
N THR A 247 -14.33 -3.91 -17.99
CA THR A 247 -13.09 -3.42 -18.57
C THR A 247 -12.00 -4.48 -18.42
N VAL A 248 -10.88 -4.27 -19.10
CA VAL A 248 -9.75 -5.20 -19.02
C VAL A 248 -8.49 -4.47 -18.59
N ASP A 249 -7.50 -5.21 -18.12
CA ASP A 249 -6.13 -4.73 -17.99
C ASP A 249 -5.13 -5.62 -18.76
N PHE A 250 -4.02 -4.98 -19.15
CA PHE A 250 -2.88 -5.62 -19.82
C PHE A 250 -1.72 -4.62 -19.98
N GLY A 251 -0.48 -5.15 -20.02
CA GLY A 251 0.74 -4.35 -20.12
C GLY A 251 1.15 -3.98 -21.55
N THR A 252 2.45 -3.85 -21.78
CA THR A 252 3.00 -3.55 -23.11
C THR A 252 2.90 -4.77 -24.03
N GLU A 253 1.94 -4.75 -24.95
CA GLU A 253 1.73 -5.81 -25.94
C GLU A 253 1.91 -5.29 -27.38
N SER A 254 2.03 -6.21 -28.35
CA SER A 254 2.03 -5.83 -29.78
C SER A 254 0.65 -5.27 -30.20
N PRO A 255 0.54 -4.46 -31.27
CA PRO A 255 -0.76 -3.98 -31.75
C PRO A 255 -1.79 -5.10 -32.04
N ALA A 256 -1.35 -6.25 -32.55
CA ALA A 256 -2.22 -7.40 -32.78
C ALA A 256 -2.73 -8.02 -31.47
N SER A 257 -1.88 -8.06 -30.46
CA SER A 257 -2.23 -8.54 -29.12
C SER A 257 -3.18 -7.57 -28.40
N ILE A 258 -2.99 -6.25 -28.53
CA ILE A 258 -3.90 -5.23 -28.00
C ILE A 258 -5.33 -5.44 -28.54
N ASN A 259 -5.47 -5.67 -29.85
CA ASN A 259 -6.78 -5.98 -30.45
C ASN A 259 -7.38 -7.29 -29.89
N SER A 260 -6.54 -8.28 -29.60
CA SER A 260 -6.98 -9.53 -29.00
C SER A 260 -7.46 -9.33 -27.56
N SER A 261 -6.75 -8.53 -26.77
CA SER A 261 -7.12 -8.16 -25.40
C SER A 261 -8.44 -7.39 -25.37
N PHE A 262 -8.64 -6.44 -26.28
CA PHE A 262 -9.94 -5.75 -26.43
C PHE A 262 -11.04 -6.65 -27.02
N ALA A 263 -10.71 -7.67 -27.81
CA ALA A 263 -11.70 -8.65 -28.27
C ALA A 263 -12.26 -9.46 -27.09
N VAL A 264 -11.46 -9.75 -26.06
CA VAL A 264 -11.94 -10.34 -24.81
C VAL A 264 -12.94 -9.39 -24.13
N GLN A 265 -12.60 -8.11 -23.98
CA GLN A 265 -13.55 -7.11 -23.44
C GLN A 265 -14.86 -7.13 -24.24
N ARG A 266 -14.79 -7.14 -25.58
CA ARG A 266 -15.96 -7.13 -26.47
C ARG A 266 -16.87 -8.35 -26.33
N LYS A 267 -16.36 -9.48 -25.85
CA LYS A 267 -17.20 -10.65 -25.54
C LYS A 267 -18.19 -10.38 -24.40
N TYR A 268 -17.81 -9.52 -23.45
CA TYR A 268 -18.59 -9.20 -22.25
C TYR A 268 -19.22 -7.79 -22.30
N ALA A 269 -18.67 -6.89 -23.12
CA ALA A 269 -19.25 -5.59 -23.49
C ALA A 269 -19.27 -5.44 -25.03
N PRO A 270 -20.28 -6.03 -25.72
CA PRO A 270 -20.38 -5.99 -27.18
C PRO A 270 -20.42 -4.57 -27.77
N SER A 271 -20.84 -3.60 -26.97
CA SER A 271 -20.87 -2.18 -27.29
C SER A 271 -20.39 -1.34 -26.10
N GLY A 272 -20.06 -0.06 -26.36
CA GLY A 272 -19.45 0.85 -25.39
C GLY A 272 -17.95 1.10 -25.62
N PRO A 273 -17.28 1.95 -24.83
CA PRO A 273 -15.87 2.30 -24.99
C PRO A 273 -14.92 1.12 -24.76
N LEU A 274 -13.82 1.06 -25.52
CA LEU A 274 -12.69 0.20 -25.19
C LEU A 274 -11.92 0.82 -24.02
N ILE A 275 -11.58 0.00 -23.02
CA ILE A 275 -10.96 0.48 -21.79
C ILE A 275 -9.87 -0.49 -21.34
N ASN A 276 -8.63 0.01 -21.25
CA ASN A 276 -7.57 -0.60 -20.46
C ASN A 276 -7.46 0.15 -19.12
N SER A 277 -7.96 -0.46 -18.05
CA SER A 277 -8.02 0.16 -16.71
C SER A 277 -6.70 0.07 -15.94
N GLU A 278 -5.77 -0.81 -16.36
CA GLU A 278 -4.41 -0.86 -15.85
C GLU A 278 -3.41 -1.19 -16.97
N PHE A 279 -2.88 -0.13 -17.58
CA PHE A 279 -1.79 -0.24 -18.54
C PHE A 279 -0.45 -0.08 -17.83
N TYR A 280 0.31 -1.18 -17.74
CA TYR A 280 1.54 -1.26 -16.95
C TYR A 280 2.75 -0.64 -17.66
N PRO A 281 3.23 0.56 -17.25
CA PRO A 281 4.40 1.20 -17.85
C PRO A 281 5.73 0.71 -17.23
N GLY A 282 5.63 -0.21 -16.29
CA GLY A 282 6.66 -0.68 -15.36
C GLY A 282 6.10 -1.88 -14.59
N TRP A 283 6.71 -2.27 -13.47
CA TRP A 283 6.21 -3.40 -12.67
C TRP A 283 6.68 -3.34 -11.22
N ILE A 284 6.11 -4.21 -10.39
CA ILE A 284 6.41 -4.32 -8.96
C ILE A 284 7.78 -4.95 -8.73
N ASP A 285 8.37 -4.62 -7.58
CA ASP A 285 9.61 -5.23 -7.11
C ASP A 285 9.35 -6.19 -5.94
N HIS A 286 10.32 -7.07 -5.71
CA HIS A 286 10.42 -7.88 -4.50
C HIS A 286 11.85 -7.80 -3.96
N TRP A 287 12.01 -7.84 -2.64
CA TRP A 287 13.34 -7.99 -2.06
C TRP A 287 14.04 -9.22 -2.66
N GLN A 288 15.36 -9.14 -2.85
CA GLN A 288 16.23 -10.13 -3.48
C GLN A 288 16.10 -10.28 -5.01
N LYS A 289 15.06 -9.71 -5.66
CA LYS A 289 14.91 -9.77 -7.12
C LYS A 289 15.39 -8.46 -7.76
N PRO A 290 15.89 -8.48 -9.02
CA PRO A 290 16.30 -7.25 -9.69
C PRO A 290 15.14 -6.27 -9.86
N HIS A 291 15.45 -4.97 -9.85
CA HIS A 291 14.47 -3.91 -10.09
C HIS A 291 13.80 -4.09 -11.46
N SER A 292 12.48 -4.13 -11.44
CA SER A 292 11.61 -4.25 -12.60
C SER A 292 11.68 -3.00 -13.46
N LYS A 293 11.94 -3.18 -14.76
CA LYS A 293 11.98 -2.09 -15.75
C LYS A 293 11.23 -2.46 -17.02
N VAL A 294 10.53 -1.50 -17.60
CA VAL A 294 9.87 -1.61 -18.91
C VAL A 294 10.33 -0.43 -19.78
N SER A 295 10.84 -0.72 -20.98
CA SER A 295 11.41 0.31 -21.84
C SER A 295 10.37 1.36 -22.25
N THR A 296 10.78 2.63 -22.31
CA THR A 296 9.97 3.75 -22.82
C THR A 296 9.39 3.48 -24.21
N GLU A 297 10.14 2.82 -25.10
CA GLU A 297 9.67 2.48 -26.45
C GLU A 297 8.48 1.52 -26.43
N ALA A 298 8.53 0.45 -25.64
CA ALA A 298 7.43 -0.49 -25.51
C ALA A 298 6.16 0.21 -24.96
N VAL A 299 6.34 1.07 -23.94
CA VAL A 299 5.24 1.83 -23.32
C VAL A 299 4.60 2.78 -24.33
N THR A 300 5.41 3.59 -25.00
CA THR A 300 4.90 4.59 -25.95
C THR A 300 4.27 3.96 -27.19
N THR A 301 4.83 2.86 -27.69
CA THR A 301 4.25 2.10 -28.83
C THR A 301 2.89 1.51 -28.48
N ALA A 302 2.75 0.86 -27.32
CA ALA A 302 1.49 0.28 -26.89
C ALA A 302 0.43 1.37 -26.62
N LEU A 303 0.81 2.47 -25.97
CA LEU A 303 -0.08 3.61 -25.72
C LEU A 303 -0.60 4.22 -27.03
N ASP A 304 0.29 4.46 -28.01
CA ASP A 304 -0.08 5.01 -29.32
C ASP A 304 -1.11 4.10 -30.02
N ALA A 305 -0.86 2.79 -30.02
CA ALA A 305 -1.76 1.81 -30.62
C ALA A 305 -3.15 1.80 -29.96
N MET A 306 -3.23 1.89 -28.63
CA MET A 306 -4.51 1.95 -27.90
C MET A 306 -5.26 3.26 -28.18
N LEU A 307 -4.58 4.41 -28.16
CA LEU A 307 -5.23 5.69 -28.41
C LEU A 307 -5.69 5.83 -29.88
N ALA A 308 -4.94 5.28 -30.83
CA ALA A 308 -5.27 5.29 -32.26
C ALA A 308 -6.63 4.63 -32.58
N ILE A 309 -7.02 3.61 -31.82
CA ILE A 309 -8.30 2.92 -31.99
C ILE A 309 -9.42 3.47 -31.09
N GLY A 310 -9.19 4.62 -30.45
CA GLY A 310 -10.16 5.26 -29.55
C GLY A 310 -10.26 4.59 -28.16
N GLY A 311 -9.25 3.80 -27.77
CA GLY A 311 -9.19 3.20 -26.44
C GLY A 311 -9.01 4.25 -25.35
N ASN A 312 -9.65 4.05 -24.21
CA ASN A 312 -9.41 4.82 -23.00
C ASN A 312 -8.40 4.04 -22.16
N VAL A 313 -7.41 4.74 -21.61
CA VAL A 313 -6.26 4.09 -20.97
C VAL A 313 -6.02 4.74 -19.63
N ASN A 314 -5.86 3.92 -18.59
CA ASN A 314 -5.29 4.33 -17.31
C ASN A 314 -3.89 3.73 -17.16
N ILE A 315 -2.87 4.58 -17.05
CA ILE A 315 -1.47 4.17 -16.88
C ILE A 315 -1.26 3.77 -15.42
N TYR A 316 -1.14 2.47 -15.14
CA TYR A 316 -0.95 1.91 -13.80
C TYR A 316 0.51 1.46 -13.62
N ILE A 317 1.39 2.21 -12.98
CA ILE A 317 1.17 3.46 -12.25
C ILE A 317 1.78 4.65 -12.99
N PHE A 318 1.18 5.85 -12.86
CA PHE A 318 1.78 7.08 -13.35
C PHE A 318 2.75 7.70 -12.35
N HIS A 319 2.40 7.71 -11.05
CA HIS A 319 3.31 7.97 -9.94
C HIS A 319 3.12 6.94 -8.83
N GLY A 320 4.17 6.15 -8.58
CA GLY A 320 4.17 5.05 -7.63
C GLY A 320 4.22 5.47 -6.17
N GLY A 321 5.23 6.27 -5.82
CA GLY A 321 5.46 6.73 -4.45
C GLY A 321 6.07 5.65 -3.55
N THR A 322 5.72 5.68 -2.27
CA THR A 322 6.38 4.86 -1.23
C THR A 322 5.37 4.08 -0.39
N SER A 323 5.66 2.81 -0.11
CA SER A 323 4.95 2.01 0.89
C SER A 323 5.57 2.25 2.28
N PHE A 324 5.31 3.44 2.85
CA PHE A 324 5.83 3.84 4.16
C PHE A 324 5.45 2.85 5.29
N GLY A 325 6.27 2.81 6.34
CA GLY A 325 6.06 1.94 7.49
C GLY A 325 5.97 0.46 7.12
N PHE A 326 4.89 -0.20 7.54
CA PHE A 326 4.64 -1.63 7.32
C PHE A 326 3.56 -1.90 6.28
N THR A 327 3.32 -0.94 5.39
CA THR A 327 2.16 -0.98 4.49
C THR A 327 2.42 -1.74 3.18
N ASN A 328 3.60 -2.33 3.00
CA ASN A 328 3.92 -3.14 1.83
C ASN A 328 3.12 -4.46 1.82
N GLY A 329 2.73 -4.90 0.62
CA GLY A 329 2.21 -6.24 0.39
C GLY A 329 3.30 -7.28 0.16
N ALA A 330 2.87 -8.45 -0.28
CA ALA A 330 3.72 -9.54 -0.71
C ALA A 330 2.98 -10.43 -1.72
N ASN A 331 3.71 -11.22 -2.50
CA ASN A 331 3.14 -12.18 -3.43
C ASN A 331 3.60 -13.59 -3.09
N ILE A 332 2.91 -14.58 -3.66
CA ILE A 332 3.38 -15.96 -3.69
C ILE A 332 3.54 -16.35 -5.16
N ASP A 333 4.79 -16.54 -5.58
CA ASP A 333 5.14 -16.94 -6.95
C ASP A 333 5.93 -18.26 -6.92
N GLY A 334 5.49 -19.25 -7.69
CA GLY A 334 6.09 -20.59 -7.68
C GLY A 334 6.13 -21.26 -6.30
N GLY A 335 5.26 -20.86 -5.36
CA GLY A 335 5.25 -21.32 -3.96
C GLY A 335 6.21 -20.56 -3.03
N MET A 336 6.96 -19.58 -3.54
CA MET A 336 7.88 -18.75 -2.77
C MET A 336 7.18 -17.47 -2.31
N TYR A 337 7.40 -17.09 -1.04
CA TYR A 337 6.87 -15.84 -0.48
C TYR A 337 7.82 -14.68 -0.80
N ASP A 338 7.31 -13.67 -1.51
CA ASP A 338 8.08 -12.54 -2.01
C ASP A 338 7.54 -11.20 -1.47
N PRO A 339 8.12 -10.65 -0.38
CA PRO A 339 7.71 -9.36 0.15
C PRO A 339 8.15 -8.21 -0.75
N SER A 340 7.23 -7.28 -1.03
CA SER A 340 7.54 -6.06 -1.77
C SER A 340 8.46 -5.13 -0.95
N PRO A 341 9.35 -4.36 -1.61
CA PRO A 341 10.19 -3.39 -0.94
C PRO A 341 9.40 -2.14 -0.50
N THR A 342 10.09 -1.23 0.18
CA THR A 342 9.48 0.01 0.66
C THR A 342 9.22 0.99 -0.50
N SER A 343 10.16 1.06 -1.45
CA SER A 343 9.94 1.79 -2.70
C SER A 343 8.79 1.17 -3.47
N TYR A 344 7.91 2.01 -3.99
CA TYR A 344 6.94 1.63 -5.01
C TYR A 344 7.16 2.47 -6.27
N ASP A 345 8.42 2.78 -6.61
CA ASP A 345 8.80 3.56 -7.80
C ASP A 345 8.18 3.00 -9.09
N PHE A 346 8.13 1.67 -9.18
CA PHE A 346 7.48 0.91 -10.25
C PHE A 346 8.14 1.06 -11.63
N ASP A 347 9.26 1.81 -11.76
CA ASP A 347 9.73 2.34 -13.06
C ASP A 347 8.63 3.21 -13.71
N ALA A 348 7.89 3.95 -12.89
CA ALA A 348 6.76 4.77 -13.33
C ALA A 348 7.23 6.01 -14.14
N PRO A 349 6.34 6.62 -14.94
CA PRO A 349 6.61 7.89 -15.61
C PRO A 349 7.09 9.00 -14.66
N LEU A 350 6.49 9.12 -13.48
CA LEU A 350 7.02 9.90 -12.37
C LEU A 350 7.66 8.95 -11.36
N SER A 351 8.93 9.17 -11.05
CA SER A 351 9.68 8.35 -10.07
C SER A 351 9.04 8.38 -8.67
N GLU A 352 9.57 7.59 -7.73
CA GLU A 352 9.16 7.62 -6.31
C GLU A 352 9.21 9.03 -5.70
N ALA A 353 10.21 9.84 -6.06
CA ALA A 353 10.32 11.24 -5.63
C ALA A 353 9.56 12.26 -6.51
N GLY A 354 8.69 11.79 -7.42
CA GLY A 354 7.87 12.64 -8.29
C GLY A 354 8.60 13.30 -9.45
N ASP A 355 9.76 12.80 -9.87
CA ASP A 355 10.56 13.40 -10.94
C ASP A 355 10.09 12.91 -12.33
N PRO A 356 9.95 13.80 -13.33
CA PRO A 356 9.61 13.41 -14.70
C PRO A 356 10.75 12.65 -15.37
N THR A 357 10.49 11.40 -15.74
CA THR A 357 11.47 10.52 -16.42
C THR A 357 11.44 10.70 -17.95
N GLU A 358 12.35 10.03 -18.66
CA GLU A 358 12.25 9.92 -20.13
C GLU A 358 10.91 9.32 -20.58
N LYS A 359 10.36 8.39 -19.79
CA LYS A 359 9.07 7.75 -20.04
C LYS A 359 7.90 8.73 -19.93
N TYR A 360 7.95 9.65 -18.96
CA TYR A 360 7.00 10.76 -18.86
C TYR A 360 6.94 11.58 -20.14
N PHE A 361 8.11 12.00 -20.65
CA PHE A 361 8.17 12.82 -21.86
C PHE A 361 7.77 12.04 -23.12
N GLY A 362 8.08 10.73 -23.19
CA GLY A 362 7.61 9.84 -24.24
C GLY A 362 6.08 9.74 -24.27
N ILE A 363 5.46 9.49 -23.12
CA ILE A 363 4.00 9.43 -22.98
C ILE A 363 3.35 10.76 -23.38
N LYS A 364 3.89 11.88 -22.88
CA LYS A 364 3.41 13.23 -23.22
C LYS A 364 3.36 13.47 -24.73
N LYS A 365 4.42 13.05 -25.46
CA LYS A 365 4.48 13.16 -26.92
C LYS A 365 3.42 12.32 -27.62
N VAL A 366 3.13 11.12 -27.12
CA VAL A 366 2.07 10.26 -27.67
C VAL A 366 0.70 10.89 -27.46
N ILE A 367 0.39 11.34 -26.24
CA ILE A 367 -0.91 11.97 -25.92
C ILE A 367 -1.15 13.21 -26.81
N ALA A 368 -0.12 14.01 -27.07
CA ALA A 368 -0.20 15.21 -27.90
C ALA A 368 -0.61 14.94 -29.37
N LYS A 369 -0.54 13.69 -29.84
CA LYS A 369 -1.06 13.30 -31.17
C LYS A 369 -2.59 13.24 -31.22
N TYR A 370 -3.25 13.01 -30.08
CA TYR A 370 -4.68 12.71 -29.99
C TYR A 370 -5.49 13.79 -29.28
N MET A 371 -4.87 14.56 -28.38
CA MET A 371 -5.56 15.60 -27.63
C MET A 371 -4.64 16.77 -27.27
N PRO A 372 -5.19 17.96 -26.96
CA PRO A 372 -4.39 19.10 -26.53
C PRO A 372 -3.64 18.81 -25.23
N VAL A 373 -2.35 19.13 -25.22
CA VAL A 373 -1.45 18.96 -24.07
C VAL A 373 -0.81 20.30 -23.71
N PRO A 374 -0.66 20.63 -22.41
CA PRO A 374 0.06 21.83 -21.99
C PRO A 374 1.49 21.90 -22.56
N LYS A 375 1.90 23.10 -22.98
CA LYS A 375 3.23 23.32 -23.56
C LYS A 375 4.33 23.31 -22.50
N GLU A 376 4.00 23.70 -21.27
CA GLU A 376 4.96 23.71 -20.18
C GLU A 376 5.42 22.29 -19.83
N ASN A 377 6.70 22.13 -19.50
CA ASN A 377 7.24 20.90 -18.95
C ASN A 377 7.58 21.10 -17.48
N PRO A 378 7.28 20.11 -16.61
CA PRO A 378 7.77 20.17 -15.25
C PRO A 378 9.30 20.00 -15.21
N SER A 379 9.90 20.47 -14.14
CA SER A 379 11.32 20.26 -13.84
C SER A 379 11.49 19.16 -12.79
N VAL A 380 12.66 18.53 -12.80
CA VAL A 380 13.10 17.62 -11.73
C VAL A 380 13.35 18.45 -10.47
N SER A 381 12.77 18.05 -9.34
CA SER A 381 12.93 18.79 -8.09
C SER A 381 14.33 18.56 -7.53
N PRO A 382 15.05 19.60 -7.06
CA PRO A 382 16.38 19.42 -6.49
C PRO A 382 16.33 18.55 -5.24
N LYS A 383 17.35 17.71 -5.06
CA LYS A 383 17.51 16.80 -3.92
C LYS A 383 18.68 17.25 -3.05
N GLY A 384 18.53 17.14 -1.75
CA GLY A 384 19.53 17.54 -0.76
C GLY A 384 20.53 16.44 -0.46
N ALA A 385 21.83 16.70 -0.64
CA ALA A 385 22.91 15.89 -0.11
C ALA A 385 23.37 16.44 1.25
N TYR A 386 22.58 16.20 2.29
CA TYR A 386 22.84 16.76 3.64
C TYR A 386 24.00 16.08 4.38
N GLY A 387 24.55 14.99 3.83
CA GLY A 387 25.75 14.32 4.33
C GLY A 387 25.48 13.36 5.49
N LYS A 388 26.54 13.07 6.26
CA LYS A 388 26.52 12.05 7.30
C LYS A 388 25.80 12.53 8.57
N VAL A 389 24.91 11.70 9.10
CA VAL A 389 24.32 11.85 10.43
C VAL A 389 24.87 10.75 11.32
N SER A 390 25.70 11.12 12.30
CA SER A 390 26.26 10.18 13.26
C SER A 390 25.18 9.54 14.12
N LEU A 391 25.26 8.23 14.28
CA LEU A 391 24.38 7.42 15.09
C LEU A 391 25.08 6.95 16.37
N LYS A 392 24.30 6.78 17.43
CA LYS A 392 24.72 6.15 18.69
C LYS A 392 23.76 5.04 19.05
N LYS A 393 24.26 3.93 19.58
CA LYS A 393 23.42 2.87 20.14
C LYS A 393 22.58 3.44 21.28
N LEU A 394 21.28 3.20 21.21
CA LEU A 394 20.27 3.72 22.13
C LEU A 394 19.92 2.69 23.19
N THR A 395 19.50 1.51 22.74
CA THR A 395 18.98 0.43 23.59
C THR A 395 18.97 -0.88 22.80
N GLY A 396 18.87 -2.01 23.52
CA GLY A 396 18.71 -3.35 22.94
C GLY A 396 17.31 -3.91 23.19
N LEU A 397 16.86 -4.78 22.28
CA LEU A 397 15.55 -5.44 22.33
C LEU A 397 15.22 -6.10 23.68
N PHE A 398 16.21 -6.76 24.31
CA PHE A 398 16.01 -7.57 25.52
C PHE A 398 16.15 -6.78 26.83
N LEU A 399 16.33 -5.46 26.78
CA LEU A 399 16.37 -4.67 28.01
C LEU A 399 14.98 -4.67 28.68
N PRO A 400 14.87 -4.98 29.99
CA PRO A 400 13.59 -5.02 30.68
C PRO A 400 12.79 -3.71 30.54
N GLU A 401 13.45 -2.56 30.57
CA GLU A 401 12.81 -1.25 30.40
C GLU A 401 12.21 -1.10 29.00
N PHE A 402 12.89 -1.63 27.97
CA PHE A 402 12.38 -1.62 26.60
C PHE A 402 11.14 -2.49 26.47
N LEU A 403 11.19 -3.74 26.93
CA LEU A 403 10.03 -4.64 26.90
C LEU A 403 8.86 -4.12 27.75
N THR A 404 9.12 -3.39 28.84
CA THR A 404 8.07 -2.75 29.64
C THR A 404 7.37 -1.60 28.90
N LEU A 405 8.11 -0.85 28.09
CA LEU A 405 7.58 0.31 27.37
C LEU A 405 6.93 -0.03 26.03
N PHE A 406 7.46 -1.04 25.35
CA PHE A 406 7.09 -1.38 23.96
C PHE A 406 6.50 -2.78 23.81
N GLY A 407 6.71 -3.68 24.77
CA GLY A 407 5.94 -4.92 24.84
C GLY A 407 4.54 -4.57 25.29
N GLY A 408 3.56 -4.73 24.39
CA GLY A 408 2.15 -4.58 24.67
C GLY A 408 1.66 -5.56 25.74
N ILE A 409 0.41 -6.01 25.66
CA ILE A 409 -0.14 -6.89 26.71
C ILE A 409 0.60 -8.24 26.70
N ARG A 410 1.48 -8.43 27.69
CA ARG A 410 2.23 -9.67 27.89
C ARG A 410 1.27 -10.83 28.02
N THR A 411 1.43 -11.81 27.13
CA THR A 411 0.51 -12.95 27.01
C THR A 411 1.24 -14.25 27.34
N HIS A 412 0.63 -15.10 28.17
CA HIS A 412 1.12 -16.45 28.43
C HIS A 412 0.21 -17.46 27.73
N SER A 413 0.81 -18.45 27.07
CA SER A 413 0.05 -19.46 26.31
C SER A 413 0.79 -20.78 26.23
N THR A 414 0.07 -21.90 26.25
CA THR A 414 0.69 -23.24 26.14
C THR A 414 1.42 -23.42 24.80
N LEU A 415 0.87 -22.90 23.70
CA LEU A 415 1.47 -22.89 22.37
C LEU A 415 1.61 -21.44 21.88
N PRO A 416 2.48 -21.14 20.89
CA PRO A 416 2.56 -19.79 20.34
C PRO A 416 1.23 -19.36 19.74
N LYS A 417 0.88 -18.09 19.92
CA LYS A 417 -0.25 -17.43 19.26
C LYS A 417 0.21 -16.70 18.01
N SER A 418 -0.62 -16.67 16.99
CA SER A 418 -0.43 -15.81 15.82
C SER A 418 -0.50 -14.33 16.16
N PHE A 419 -0.04 -13.47 15.26
CA PHE A 419 -0.21 -12.02 15.36
C PHE A 419 -1.69 -11.65 15.46
N GLU A 420 -2.54 -12.33 14.71
CA GLU A 420 -3.97 -12.10 14.64
C GLU A 420 -4.68 -12.45 15.96
N GLU A 421 -4.33 -13.59 16.59
CA GLU A 421 -4.82 -13.94 17.92
C GLU A 421 -4.32 -13.00 19.03
N LEU A 422 -3.25 -12.25 18.77
CA LEU A 422 -2.70 -11.22 19.66
C LEU A 422 -3.19 -9.82 19.30
N GLN A 423 -4.03 -9.68 18.27
CA GLN A 423 -4.51 -8.40 17.74
C GLN A 423 -3.37 -7.44 17.36
N VAL A 424 -2.31 -7.99 16.75
CA VAL A 424 -1.16 -7.25 16.24
C VAL A 424 -1.22 -7.19 14.72
N ALA A 425 -1.39 -6.00 14.16
CA ALA A 425 -1.48 -5.85 12.71
C ALA A 425 -0.13 -6.00 12.03
N TYR A 426 0.88 -5.30 12.53
CA TYR A 426 2.14 -5.07 11.83
C TYR A 426 3.36 -5.18 12.75
N GLY A 427 4.55 -5.15 12.15
CA GLY A 427 5.82 -5.10 12.87
C GLY A 427 6.21 -6.43 13.48
N PHE A 428 6.39 -6.48 14.80
CA PHE A 428 7.12 -7.56 15.47
C PHE A 428 6.38 -8.16 16.68
N VAL A 429 6.65 -9.43 16.95
CA VAL A 429 6.26 -10.12 18.18
C VAL A 429 7.44 -10.94 18.70
N LEU A 430 7.76 -10.80 19.98
CA LEU A 430 8.80 -11.59 20.65
C LEU A 430 8.17 -12.75 21.42
N TYR A 431 8.58 -13.98 21.09
CA TYR A 431 8.12 -15.22 21.72
C TYR A 431 9.26 -15.82 22.54
N GLN A 432 9.03 -16.10 23.82
CA GLN A 432 10.03 -16.67 24.73
C GLN A 432 9.53 -17.96 25.36
N VAL A 433 10.42 -18.94 25.50
CA VAL A 433 10.12 -20.22 26.16
C VAL A 433 11.32 -20.76 26.90
N LYS A 434 11.10 -21.27 28.11
CA LYS A 434 12.14 -21.89 28.93
C LYS A 434 12.27 -23.38 28.62
N VAL A 435 13.48 -23.86 28.35
CA VAL A 435 13.74 -25.28 28.10
C VAL A 435 13.65 -26.06 29.41
N ASN A 436 12.66 -26.95 29.56
CA ASN A 436 12.41 -27.70 30.80
C ASN A 436 12.94 -29.15 30.79
N PHE A 437 13.52 -29.61 29.66
CA PHE A 437 14.12 -30.93 29.48
C PHE A 437 15.61 -30.80 29.11
N VAL A 438 16.34 -31.92 29.02
CA VAL A 438 17.73 -31.94 28.54
C VAL A 438 17.70 -32.25 27.03
N PRO A 439 17.95 -31.26 26.15
CA PRO A 439 18.02 -31.48 24.71
C PRO A 439 19.34 -32.14 24.29
N SER A 440 19.41 -32.64 23.05
CA SER A 440 20.69 -32.93 22.38
C SER A 440 21.53 -31.66 22.21
N ASP A 441 22.86 -31.79 22.11
CA ASP A 441 23.77 -30.66 21.94
C ASP A 441 24.65 -30.88 20.68
N PRO A 442 24.36 -30.21 19.55
CA PRO A 442 23.26 -29.27 19.32
C PRO A 442 21.89 -29.95 19.12
N ALA A 443 20.81 -29.18 19.30
CA ALA A 443 19.44 -29.60 18.98
C ALA A 443 18.85 -28.75 17.86
N VAL A 444 18.01 -29.35 17.01
CA VAL A 444 17.38 -28.65 15.88
C VAL A 444 16.10 -27.95 16.34
N LEU A 445 16.09 -26.61 16.31
CA LEU A 445 14.88 -25.81 16.45
C LEU A 445 14.14 -25.81 15.11
N THR A 446 12.82 -26.07 15.11
CA THR A 446 12.00 -26.12 13.89
C THR A 446 10.71 -25.32 14.07
N ALA A 447 10.37 -24.47 13.10
CA ALA A 447 9.13 -23.71 13.00
C ALA A 447 8.57 -23.79 11.55
N LYS A 448 8.01 -24.94 11.16
CA LYS A 448 7.56 -25.22 9.77
C LYS A 448 6.46 -24.30 9.23
N GLN A 449 5.75 -23.60 10.12
CA GLN A 449 4.63 -22.72 9.78
C GLN A 449 5.00 -21.23 9.98
N LEU A 450 6.29 -20.92 10.05
CA LEU A 450 6.76 -19.56 10.26
C LEU A 450 6.28 -18.62 9.14
N LYS A 451 5.71 -17.49 9.57
CA LYS A 451 5.26 -16.39 8.73
C LYS A 451 5.65 -15.05 9.38
N ASP A 452 6.70 -14.35 8.97
CA ASP A 452 7.54 -14.64 7.79
C ASP A 452 9.02 -14.83 8.11
N ARG A 453 9.59 -14.08 9.07
CA ARG A 453 11.02 -14.19 9.43
C ARG A 453 11.20 -14.21 10.93
N ALA A 454 12.06 -15.08 11.45
CA ALA A 454 12.33 -15.18 12.88
C ALA A 454 13.83 -15.11 13.17
N TYR A 455 14.20 -14.19 14.07
CA TYR A 455 15.55 -14.08 14.64
C TYR A 455 15.59 -14.91 15.92
N ILE A 456 16.52 -15.87 16.00
CA ILE A 456 16.57 -16.91 17.04
C ILE A 456 17.64 -16.56 18.06
N TYR A 457 17.32 -16.71 19.35
CA TYR A 457 18.23 -16.43 20.46
C TYR A 457 18.16 -17.52 21.53
N VAL A 458 19.28 -17.76 22.22
CA VAL A 458 19.36 -18.55 23.45
C VAL A 458 19.98 -17.68 24.53
N ASP A 459 19.26 -17.42 25.63
CA ASP A 459 19.65 -16.48 26.69
C ASP A 459 20.12 -15.12 26.11
N HIS A 460 19.37 -14.61 25.14
CA HIS A 460 19.61 -13.36 24.39
C HIS A 460 20.81 -13.38 23.42
N GLU A 461 21.56 -14.49 23.35
CA GLU A 461 22.64 -14.65 22.37
C GLU A 461 22.08 -15.17 21.05
N PHE A 462 22.33 -14.44 19.97
CA PHE A 462 21.81 -14.75 18.63
C PHE A 462 22.35 -16.08 18.08
N GLN A 463 21.46 -16.88 17.50
CA GLN A 463 21.77 -18.20 16.95
C GLN A 463 21.63 -18.26 15.42
N GLY A 464 20.80 -17.39 14.82
CA GLY A 464 20.56 -17.37 13.39
C GLY A 464 19.13 -16.98 13.03
N ILE A 465 18.76 -17.20 11.76
CA ILE A 465 17.51 -16.73 11.17
C ILE A 465 16.76 -17.90 10.54
N LEU A 466 15.44 -17.93 10.77
CA LEU A 466 14.50 -18.71 9.96
C LEU A 466 13.78 -17.75 9.00
N SER A 467 13.58 -18.17 7.75
CA SER A 467 13.02 -17.33 6.69
C SER A 467 12.03 -18.09 5.83
N ARG A 468 10.79 -17.60 5.77
CA ARG A 468 9.77 -18.06 4.84
C ARG A 468 10.18 -17.82 3.38
N GLN A 469 10.73 -16.63 3.08
CA GLN A 469 11.21 -16.28 1.74
C GLN A 469 12.26 -17.26 1.22
N GLU A 470 13.20 -17.70 2.06
CA GLU A 470 14.26 -18.65 1.67
C GLU A 470 13.89 -20.11 1.94
N SER A 471 12.65 -20.38 2.38
CA SER A 471 12.19 -21.72 2.80
C SER A 471 13.06 -22.38 3.89
N ILE A 472 13.63 -21.58 4.79
CA ILE A 472 14.46 -22.03 5.92
C ILE A 472 13.62 -22.04 7.19
N TYR A 473 13.20 -23.23 7.63
CA TYR A 473 12.30 -23.41 8.77
C TYR A 473 12.92 -24.15 9.97
N SER A 474 14.20 -24.49 9.89
CA SER A 474 14.91 -25.18 10.97
C SER A 474 16.37 -24.77 11.07
N ILE A 475 16.91 -24.75 12.29
CA ILE A 475 18.30 -24.39 12.57
C ILE A 475 18.85 -25.19 13.77
N PRO A 476 20.08 -25.73 13.72
CA PRO A 476 20.73 -26.29 14.91
C PRO A 476 21.12 -25.18 15.89
N ILE A 477 20.74 -25.32 17.16
CA ILE A 477 21.08 -24.39 18.24
C ILE A 477 21.69 -25.11 19.43
N MET A 478 22.54 -24.41 20.17
CA MET A 478 23.09 -24.88 21.45
C MET A 478 22.21 -24.34 22.59
N ALA A 479 21.31 -25.17 23.10
CA ALA A 479 20.42 -24.82 24.22
C ALA A 479 20.51 -25.88 25.31
N ARG A 480 20.40 -25.48 26.58
CA ARG A 480 20.45 -26.36 27.75
C ARG A 480 19.19 -26.23 28.59
N LYS A 481 18.93 -27.25 29.43
CA LYS A 481 17.86 -27.19 30.42
C LYS A 481 18.01 -25.93 31.28
N GLY A 482 16.94 -25.17 31.40
CA GLY A 482 16.87 -23.94 32.19
C GLY A 482 17.13 -22.66 31.40
N GLN A 483 17.67 -22.74 30.17
CA GLN A 483 17.86 -21.58 29.30
C GLN A 483 16.56 -21.17 28.60
N THR A 484 16.51 -19.92 28.15
CA THR A 484 15.38 -19.34 27.42
C THR A 484 15.70 -19.29 25.93
N ILE A 485 14.83 -19.88 25.11
CA ILE A 485 14.83 -19.68 23.66
C ILE A 485 13.90 -18.51 23.36
N SER A 486 14.37 -17.55 22.57
CA SER A 486 13.56 -16.43 22.08
C SER A 486 13.48 -16.39 20.56
N LEU A 487 12.31 -16.08 20.02
CA LEU A 487 12.05 -15.85 18.60
C LEU A 487 11.49 -14.43 18.46
N LEU A 488 12.26 -13.51 17.88
CA LEU A 488 11.69 -12.25 17.39
C LEU A 488 11.12 -12.51 16.00
N VAL A 489 9.81 -12.50 15.85
CA VAL A 489 9.15 -12.73 14.57
C VAL A 489 8.75 -11.39 13.94
N GLU A 490 9.08 -11.24 12.66
CA GLU A 490 8.73 -10.10 11.82
C GLU A 490 7.62 -10.49 10.83
N ASN A 491 6.55 -9.68 10.80
CA ASN A 491 5.61 -9.66 9.68
C ASN A 491 6.27 -8.88 8.52
N GLN A 492 6.61 -9.54 7.41
CA GLN A 492 7.26 -8.90 6.27
C GLN A 492 6.27 -8.30 5.25
N GLY A 493 4.97 -8.41 5.52
CA GLY A 493 3.86 -7.94 4.67
C GLY A 493 2.91 -9.09 4.35
N ARG A 494 1.61 -8.88 4.49
CA ARG A 494 0.58 -9.85 4.10
C ARG A 494 0.51 -9.99 2.60
N VAL A 495 0.22 -11.22 2.16
CA VAL A 495 0.00 -11.50 0.74
C VAL A 495 -1.14 -10.62 0.24
N CYS A 496 -0.91 -9.92 -0.85
CA CYS A 496 -1.88 -8.98 -1.41
C CYS A 496 -2.71 -9.56 -2.54
N TYR A 497 -2.22 -10.60 -3.24
CA TYR A 497 -2.85 -11.22 -4.41
C TYR A 497 -3.00 -12.74 -4.25
N GLY A 498 -4.08 -13.30 -4.81
CA GLY A 498 -4.35 -14.73 -4.85
C GLY A 498 -5.13 -15.27 -3.64
N SER A 499 -5.15 -16.60 -3.47
CA SER A 499 -6.00 -17.26 -2.47
C SER A 499 -5.48 -17.23 -1.03
N GLN A 500 -4.24 -16.77 -0.82
CA GLN A 500 -3.55 -16.81 0.48
C GLN A 500 -3.54 -15.46 1.21
N ILE A 501 -4.51 -14.58 0.92
CA ILE A 501 -4.63 -13.25 1.54
C ILE A 501 -5.06 -13.32 3.02
N ASN A 502 -5.66 -14.42 3.49
CA ASN A 502 -6.15 -14.60 4.86
C ASN A 502 -5.15 -15.35 5.78
N GLU A 503 -3.86 -15.28 5.48
CA GLU A 503 -2.84 -16.01 6.25
C GLU A 503 -2.40 -15.30 7.53
N ASN A 504 -2.61 -15.95 8.67
CA ASN A 504 -2.06 -15.51 9.94
C ASN A 504 -0.52 -15.47 9.96
N ARG A 505 0.04 -14.54 10.74
CA ARG A 505 1.49 -14.36 10.95
C ARG A 505 1.93 -14.94 12.30
N GLY A 506 3.22 -15.22 12.45
CA GLY A 506 3.81 -15.80 13.67
C GLY A 506 4.63 -17.07 13.40
N PRO A 507 5.14 -17.73 14.46
CA PRO A 507 5.99 -18.92 14.33
C PRO A 507 5.21 -20.23 14.07
N GLY A 508 3.89 -20.17 14.11
CA GLY A 508 2.99 -21.33 14.09
C GLY A 508 2.89 -22.04 15.45
N THR A 509 1.99 -23.03 15.52
CA THR A 509 1.62 -23.67 16.80
C THR A 509 2.55 -24.80 17.23
N ASN A 510 3.32 -25.38 16.31
CA ASN A 510 4.17 -26.56 16.54
C ASN A 510 5.67 -26.23 16.39
N VAL A 511 6.17 -25.32 17.23
CA VAL A 511 7.62 -25.06 17.33
C VAL A 511 8.28 -26.16 18.15
N THR A 512 9.31 -26.82 17.62
CA THR A 512 9.97 -27.95 18.27
C THR A 512 11.46 -27.72 18.47
N LEU A 513 12.03 -28.34 19.51
CA LEU A 513 13.46 -28.49 19.71
C LEU A 513 13.79 -29.99 19.74
N GLY A 514 14.43 -30.48 18.66
CA GLY A 514 14.47 -31.91 18.36
C GLY A 514 13.05 -32.45 18.13
N SER A 515 12.72 -33.57 18.78
CA SER A 515 11.38 -34.17 18.74
C SER A 515 10.39 -33.57 19.75
N ASN A 516 10.82 -32.63 20.60
CA ASN A 516 9.99 -32.10 21.67
C ASN A 516 9.30 -30.80 21.24
N VAL A 517 7.97 -30.73 21.37
CA VAL A 517 7.21 -29.50 21.19
C VAL A 517 7.48 -28.57 22.37
N LEU A 518 7.88 -27.32 22.08
CA LEU A 518 8.11 -26.29 23.09
C LEU A 518 6.76 -25.73 23.57
N ARG A 519 6.58 -25.68 24.89
CA ARG A 519 5.32 -25.29 25.53
C ARG A 519 5.53 -24.23 26.60
N ASN A 520 4.45 -23.52 26.95
CA ASN A 520 4.40 -22.46 27.97
C ASN A 520 5.22 -21.23 27.55
N TRP A 521 4.74 -20.61 26.48
CA TRP A 521 5.29 -19.41 25.89
C TRP A 521 4.88 -18.16 26.65
N GLU A 522 5.84 -17.27 26.78
CA GLU A 522 5.67 -15.88 27.15
C GLU A 522 5.83 -15.03 25.88
N ILE A 523 4.83 -14.19 25.60
CA ILE A 523 4.71 -13.50 24.31
C ILE A 523 4.59 -11.99 24.55
N PHE A 524 5.41 -11.22 23.85
CA PHE A 524 5.45 -9.76 23.89
C PHE A 524 5.06 -9.20 22.51
N PRO A 525 3.81 -8.71 22.37
CA PRO A 525 3.38 -7.96 21.20
C PRO A 525 4.13 -6.62 21.09
N LEU A 526 5.17 -6.53 20.26
CA LEU A 526 5.91 -5.26 20.08
C LEU A 526 5.22 -4.34 19.07
N GLY A 527 4.47 -4.92 18.14
CA GLY A 527 3.74 -4.21 17.09
C GLY A 527 4.68 -3.39 16.21
N GLU A 528 4.21 -2.22 15.80
CA GLU A 528 4.92 -1.32 14.89
C GLU A 528 6.08 -0.54 15.52
N LEU A 529 6.22 -0.59 16.85
CA LEU A 529 7.16 0.25 17.60
C LEU A 529 6.91 1.75 17.33
N ASP A 530 5.92 2.32 18.03
CA ASP A 530 5.51 3.73 17.87
C ASP A 530 6.71 4.70 17.85
N GLY A 531 6.94 5.31 16.68
CA GLY A 531 8.07 6.20 16.44
C GLY A 531 8.06 7.46 17.31
N LYS A 532 6.88 7.97 17.70
CA LYS A 532 6.79 9.11 18.63
C LYS A 532 7.19 8.70 20.03
N LYS A 533 6.78 7.50 20.49
CA LYS A 533 7.23 6.93 21.77
C LYS A 533 8.73 6.64 21.76
N LEU A 534 9.27 6.06 20.69
CA LEU A 534 10.71 5.84 20.54
C LEU A 534 11.48 7.17 20.56
N THR A 535 11.00 8.18 19.85
CA THR A 535 11.63 9.51 19.82
C THR A 535 11.64 10.11 21.22
N LYS A 536 10.50 10.08 21.94
CA LYS A 536 10.42 10.54 23.33
C LYS A 536 11.33 9.75 24.27
N TYR A 537 11.39 8.42 24.13
CA TYR A 537 12.28 7.56 24.89
C TYR A 537 13.75 7.97 24.69
N SER A 538 14.14 8.24 23.44
CA SER A 538 15.50 8.68 23.11
C SER A 538 15.90 10.03 23.72
N LEU A 539 14.95 10.94 23.89
CA LEU A 539 15.15 12.24 24.55
C LEU A 539 15.18 12.12 26.09
N GLY A 540 14.51 11.12 26.67
CA GLY A 540 14.39 10.91 28.11
C GLY A 540 15.59 10.18 28.74
N LEU A 541 16.42 9.51 27.94
CA LEU A 541 17.65 8.88 28.43
C LEU A 541 18.65 9.97 28.82
N LYS A 542 18.78 10.21 30.13
CA LYS A 542 19.98 10.86 30.68
C LYS A 542 21.18 9.99 30.27
N SER A 543 22.23 10.62 29.76
CA SER A 543 23.48 10.06 29.19
C SER A 543 24.21 8.98 29.99
N ASN A 544 23.69 8.52 31.13
CA ASN A 544 24.37 7.68 32.11
C ASN A 544 23.88 6.21 32.11
N LEU A 545 23.03 5.80 31.17
CA LEU A 545 22.55 4.41 31.03
C LEU A 545 23.15 3.66 29.83
N ILE A 546 24.16 4.25 29.17
CA ILE A 546 24.90 3.59 28.09
C ILE A 546 25.81 2.52 28.72
N ASP A 547 25.34 1.27 28.69
CA ASP A 547 26.06 0.01 28.83
C ASP A 547 27.10 -0.12 29.97
N ASN A 548 26.64 -0.50 31.16
CA ASN A 548 27.45 -1.14 32.21
C ASN A 548 27.37 -2.68 32.17
N TYR A 549 26.90 -3.26 31.07
CA TYR A 549 26.75 -4.72 30.91
C TYR A 549 27.50 -5.21 29.67
N GLU A 550 28.82 -5.03 29.65
CA GLU A 550 29.67 -5.68 28.66
C GLU A 550 30.74 -6.55 29.33
N SER A 551 30.62 -7.86 29.11
CA SER A 551 31.69 -8.84 29.33
C SER A 551 32.60 -8.87 28.10
N PRO A 552 33.94 -9.07 28.24
CA PRO A 552 34.97 -8.63 27.28
C PRO A 552 35.20 -9.52 26.06
N LEU A 553 34.21 -10.27 25.57
CA LEU A 553 34.35 -11.16 24.40
C LEU A 553 33.53 -10.61 23.23
N THR A 554 34.05 -9.54 22.63
CA THR A 554 33.27 -8.51 21.90
C THR A 554 33.59 -8.44 20.40
N GLU A 555 33.63 -9.58 19.70
CA GLU A 555 33.74 -9.59 18.21
C GLU A 555 32.71 -10.50 17.51
N MET A 556 32.10 -11.47 18.21
CA MET A 556 31.03 -12.33 17.64
C MET A 556 29.60 -11.88 17.97
N LYS A 557 29.42 -10.81 18.77
CA LYS A 557 28.13 -10.35 19.31
C LYS A 557 27.33 -9.36 18.44
N ASN A 558 27.81 -9.02 17.24
CA ASN A 558 27.18 -7.98 16.40
C ASN A 558 26.10 -8.49 15.47
N ARG A 559 25.91 -9.81 15.43
CA ARG A 559 24.90 -10.44 14.58
C ARG A 559 23.61 -10.61 15.36
N GLY A 560 22.55 -10.10 14.78
CA GLY A 560 21.19 -10.35 15.19
C GLY A 560 20.80 -9.75 16.52
N SER A 561 21.54 -8.80 17.09
CA SER A 561 21.30 -8.33 18.47
C SER A 561 19.98 -7.54 18.65
N GLY A 562 19.30 -7.15 17.57
CA GLY A 562 18.09 -6.33 17.62
C GLY A 562 18.33 -5.04 18.37
N SER A 563 19.04 -4.08 17.77
CA SER A 563 19.50 -2.87 18.47
C SER A 563 18.93 -1.60 17.84
N PHE A 564 18.64 -0.63 18.70
CA PHE A 564 18.17 0.69 18.30
C PHE A 564 19.33 1.68 18.30
N TYR A 565 19.37 2.54 17.30
CA TYR A 565 20.35 3.60 17.15
C TYR A 565 19.64 4.93 16.96
N VAL A 566 20.19 6.02 17.52
CA VAL A 566 19.64 7.38 17.41
C VAL A 566 20.68 8.32 16.84
N GLY A 567 20.24 9.22 15.96
CA GLY A 567 21.05 10.31 15.42
C GLY A 567 20.28 11.61 15.42
N ASN A 568 20.91 12.69 15.84
CA ASN A 568 20.33 14.03 15.77
C ASN A 568 21.15 14.90 14.82
N PHE A 569 20.47 15.71 14.01
CA PHE A 569 21.12 16.64 13.11
C PHE A 569 20.24 17.87 12.86
N THR A 570 20.88 18.96 12.47
CA THR A 570 20.20 20.17 12.03
C THR A 570 20.50 20.36 10.56
N LEU A 571 19.49 20.71 9.77
CA LEU A 571 19.70 21.01 8.35
C LEU A 571 20.63 22.23 8.18
N PRO A 572 21.44 22.27 7.11
CA PRO A 572 22.16 23.49 6.74
C PRO A 572 21.18 24.62 6.47
N SER A 573 21.61 25.86 6.71
CA SER A 573 20.80 27.03 6.38
C SER A 573 20.78 27.22 4.85
N LEU A 574 19.71 26.76 4.20
CA LEU A 574 19.47 26.89 2.77
C LEU A 574 18.39 27.94 2.48
N ASN A 575 18.55 29.16 2.99
CA ASN A 575 17.55 30.24 2.85
C ASN A 575 16.11 29.82 3.23
N GLY A 576 15.97 28.88 4.17
CA GLY A 576 14.69 28.34 4.62
C GLY A 576 14.09 27.22 3.76
N SER A 577 14.67 26.86 2.61
CA SER A 577 14.16 25.73 1.80
C SER A 577 14.58 24.38 2.39
N VAL A 578 13.63 23.45 2.45
CA VAL A 578 13.87 22.04 2.77
C VAL A 578 13.70 21.25 1.48
N LEU A 579 14.73 20.49 1.11
CA LEU A 579 14.73 19.62 -0.07
C LEU A 579 14.51 18.17 0.34
N ASP A 580 13.85 17.42 -0.54
CA ASP A 580 13.80 15.96 -0.50
C ASP A 580 15.22 15.38 -0.47
N THR A 581 15.38 14.21 0.15
CA THR A 581 16.67 13.51 0.20
C THR A 581 16.44 12.00 0.21
N PHE A 582 17.52 11.23 0.20
CA PHE A 582 17.48 9.78 0.31
C PHE A 582 18.37 9.32 1.46
N VAL A 583 17.84 8.43 2.30
CA VAL A 583 18.57 7.85 3.42
C VAL A 583 19.30 6.60 2.94
N ARG A 584 20.62 6.61 3.10
CA ARG A 584 21.51 5.47 2.81
C ARG A 584 22.12 4.94 4.10
N LEU A 585 22.01 3.63 4.31
CA LEU A 585 22.48 2.95 5.52
C LEU A 585 23.64 1.99 5.20
N ASP A 586 24.79 2.54 4.80
CA ASP A 586 25.96 1.73 4.44
C ASP A 586 26.48 0.92 5.65
N GLY A 587 26.71 -0.38 5.43
CA GLY A 587 27.20 -1.30 6.46
C GLY A 587 26.16 -1.82 7.45
N PHE A 588 24.93 -1.28 7.42
CA PHE A 588 23.76 -1.88 8.05
C PHE A 588 23.18 -2.97 7.15
N ASN A 589 22.52 -3.96 7.73
CA ASN A 589 22.04 -5.13 7.01
C ASN A 589 20.53 -5.08 6.76
N LYS A 590 19.72 -5.09 7.81
CA LYS A 590 18.26 -5.15 7.67
C LYS A 590 17.58 -4.50 8.86
N GLY A 591 16.59 -3.66 8.59
CA GLY A 591 15.90 -2.99 9.67
C GLY A 591 14.83 -2.01 9.25
N MET A 592 14.52 -1.10 10.17
CA MET A 592 13.53 -0.03 10.01
C MET A 592 14.13 1.34 10.31
N VAL A 593 13.63 2.39 9.67
CA VAL A 593 14.04 3.79 9.93
C VAL A 593 12.85 4.66 10.27
N TRP A 594 13.00 5.50 11.30
CA TRP A 594 12.09 6.59 11.61
C TRP A 594 12.82 7.93 11.57
N ILE A 595 12.10 8.97 11.15
CA ILE A 595 12.54 10.37 11.19
C ILE A 595 11.46 11.19 11.90
N ASN A 596 11.83 11.90 12.96
CA ASN A 596 10.88 12.71 13.76
C ASN A 596 9.62 11.94 14.21
N GLY A 597 9.75 10.62 14.41
CA GLY A 597 8.66 9.72 14.77
C GLY A 597 7.82 9.19 13.61
N PHE A 598 8.06 9.62 12.37
CA PHE A 598 7.45 9.05 11.17
C PHE A 598 8.25 7.82 10.71
N ASN A 599 7.56 6.72 10.41
CA ASN A 599 8.19 5.47 9.97
C ASN A 599 8.41 5.47 8.45
N LEU A 600 9.66 5.59 8.00
CA LEU A 600 10.01 5.58 6.58
C LEU A 600 9.85 4.21 5.94
N GLY A 601 9.94 3.13 6.72
CA GLY A 601 9.82 1.76 6.25
C GLY A 601 11.09 0.95 6.43
N ARG A 602 11.17 -0.15 5.67
CA ARG A 602 12.20 -1.20 5.77
C ARG A 602 13.40 -0.85 4.91
N TYR A 603 14.61 -1.10 5.40
CA TYR A 603 15.81 -1.16 4.56
C TYR A 603 16.37 -2.59 4.56
N TRP A 604 16.92 -3.01 3.42
CA TRP A 604 17.60 -4.30 3.29
C TRP A 604 18.68 -4.28 2.17
N PRO A 605 19.69 -3.39 2.26
CA PRO A 605 20.65 -3.15 1.19
C PRO A 605 21.54 -4.36 0.88
N VAL A 606 21.71 -5.31 1.81
CA VAL A 606 22.52 -6.52 1.58
C VAL A 606 21.87 -7.51 0.61
N VAL A 607 20.56 -7.39 0.34
CA VAL A 607 19.88 -8.22 -0.66
C VAL A 607 19.33 -7.43 -1.84
N GLY A 608 19.03 -6.13 -1.66
CA GLY A 608 18.50 -5.27 -2.71
C GLY A 608 17.11 -5.68 -3.23
N PRO A 609 16.61 -5.03 -4.29
CA PRO A 609 17.36 -4.15 -5.18
C PRO A 609 17.44 -2.71 -4.63
N GLN A 610 16.48 -2.31 -3.78
CA GLN A 610 16.45 -1.04 -3.08
C GLN A 610 17.59 -0.92 -2.05
N VAL A 611 18.29 0.22 -2.09
CA VAL A 611 19.38 0.54 -1.15
C VAL A 611 19.08 1.81 -0.36
N THR A 612 18.50 2.82 -1.01
CA THR A 612 18.15 4.07 -0.34
C THR A 612 16.64 4.18 -0.11
N LEU A 613 16.27 4.83 0.99
CA LEU A 613 14.89 5.14 1.32
C LEU A 613 14.59 6.59 0.97
N TYR A 614 13.48 6.83 0.28
CA TYR A 614 13.01 8.19 0.01
C TYR A 614 12.61 8.92 1.31
N LEU A 615 13.10 10.14 1.46
CA LEU A 615 12.76 11.04 2.56
C LEU A 615 12.21 12.36 1.99
N PRO A 616 10.86 12.49 1.92
CA PRO A 616 10.23 13.71 1.44
C PRO A 616 10.45 14.88 2.42
N ALA A 617 10.67 16.08 1.87
CA ALA A 617 10.96 17.30 2.60
C ALA A 617 9.96 17.63 3.72
N PRO A 618 8.63 17.42 3.57
CA PRO A 618 7.65 17.67 4.63
C PRO A 618 7.89 16.89 5.94
N LEU A 619 8.65 15.80 5.91
CA LEU A 619 8.99 15.03 7.12
C LEU A 619 10.20 15.60 7.88
N LEU A 620 10.91 16.56 7.28
CA LEU A 620 12.06 17.24 7.86
C LEU A 620 11.64 18.58 8.46
N LYS A 621 12.20 18.90 9.63
CA LYS A 621 12.04 20.20 10.27
C LYS A 621 13.07 21.17 9.69
N PRO A 622 12.69 22.40 9.32
CA PRO A 622 13.60 23.39 8.76
C PRO A 622 14.65 23.85 9.77
N HIS A 623 15.78 24.36 9.27
CA HIS A 623 16.81 24.99 10.09
C HIS A 623 16.21 26.13 10.95
N PRO A 624 16.58 26.29 12.24
CA PRO A 624 17.62 25.55 12.98
C PRO A 624 17.09 24.36 13.79
N ALA A 625 15.88 23.89 13.54
CA ALA A 625 15.29 22.80 14.34
C ALA A 625 16.08 21.49 14.19
N SER A 626 16.17 20.74 15.29
CA SER A 626 16.81 19.41 15.31
C SER A 626 15.85 18.35 14.77
N ASN A 627 16.36 17.55 13.85
CA ASN A 627 15.75 16.34 13.31
C ASN A 627 16.34 15.12 14.01
N THR A 628 15.51 14.10 14.27
CA THR A 628 15.92 12.88 14.97
C THR A 628 15.65 11.65 14.12
N PHE A 629 16.72 10.92 13.79
CA PHE A 629 16.64 9.58 13.23
C PHE A 629 16.64 8.53 14.32
N LEU A 630 15.85 7.48 14.10
CA LEU A 630 15.91 6.23 14.82
C LEU A 630 16.06 5.09 13.82
N VAL A 631 17.00 4.19 14.08
CA VAL A 631 17.25 3.00 13.25
C VAL A 631 17.11 1.78 14.15
N PHE A 632 16.24 0.84 13.77
CA PHE A 632 16.19 -0.49 14.38
C PHE A 632 16.89 -1.46 13.45
N GLU A 633 18.06 -1.97 13.85
CA GLU A 633 18.85 -2.95 13.09
C GLU A 633 18.63 -4.35 13.66
N LEU A 634 18.24 -5.28 12.79
CA LEU A 634 17.81 -6.63 13.14
C LEU A 634 18.89 -7.68 12.94
N GLU A 635 19.88 -7.43 12.08
CA GLU A 635 20.83 -8.42 11.61
C GLU A 635 22.29 -8.04 11.87
N ARG A 636 22.78 -6.87 11.44
CA ARG A 636 24.15 -6.44 11.73
C ARG A 636 24.30 -4.94 11.51
N ALA A 637 24.80 -4.25 12.53
CA ALA A 637 25.25 -2.87 12.41
C ALA A 637 26.74 -2.82 12.02
N PRO A 638 27.23 -1.69 11.45
CA PRO A 638 28.66 -1.47 11.22
C PRO A 638 29.48 -1.68 12.50
N ASP A 639 30.69 -2.23 12.38
CA ASP A 639 31.53 -2.50 13.55
C ASP A 639 31.89 -1.20 14.32
N ALA A 640 31.93 -0.05 13.62
CA ALA A 640 32.11 1.27 14.22
C ALA A 640 30.95 1.71 15.15
N CYS A 641 29.79 1.07 15.09
CA CYS A 641 28.65 1.33 15.98
C CYS A 641 28.77 0.71 17.38
N LEU A 642 29.86 -0.03 17.64
CA LEU A 642 30.04 -0.84 18.84
C LEU A 642 31.02 -0.24 19.83
N ALA A 643 31.87 0.69 19.40
CA ALA A 643 32.93 1.19 20.24
C ALA A 643 32.40 2.22 21.25
N SER A 644 32.56 1.92 22.53
CA SER A 644 32.59 2.90 23.62
C SER A 644 33.87 3.78 23.61
N ILE A 645 34.68 3.70 22.55
CA ILE A 645 35.99 4.36 22.45
C ILE A 645 36.08 5.19 21.16
N SER A 646 35.95 6.51 21.29
CA SER A 646 36.54 7.46 20.33
C SER A 646 37.49 8.38 21.07
N LEU A 647 38.66 7.85 21.45
CA LEU A 647 39.77 8.64 22.00
C LEU A 647 40.98 8.74 21.07
N LEU A 648 40.92 8.20 19.86
CA LEU A 648 42.00 8.37 18.88
C LEU A 648 41.39 8.77 17.53
N GLY A 649 41.60 10.04 17.19
CA GLY A 649 41.15 10.65 15.94
C GLY A 649 41.75 9.94 14.73
N GLY A 650 40.90 9.29 13.96
CA GLY A 650 41.15 8.75 12.63
C GLY A 650 39.80 8.41 12.01
N ASP A 651 39.45 9.05 10.89
CA ASP A 651 38.17 8.94 10.20
C ASP A 651 38.02 7.59 9.45
N ASN A 652 38.02 6.49 10.21
CA ASN A 652 37.71 5.15 9.70
C ASN A 652 36.20 4.89 9.81
N GLY A 653 35.41 5.32 8.83
CA GLY A 653 34.07 4.76 8.55
C GLY A 653 33.12 4.63 9.76
N GLY A 654 32.82 5.72 10.45
CA GLY A 654 32.03 5.73 11.70
C GLY A 654 30.60 5.17 11.62
N CYS A 655 29.92 5.08 12.77
CA CYS A 655 28.49 4.74 12.85
C CYS A 655 27.64 5.91 12.36
N PHE A 656 27.15 5.88 11.12
CA PHE A 656 26.34 6.95 10.55
C PHE A 656 25.33 6.41 9.52
N ILE A 657 24.35 7.24 9.21
CA ILE A 657 23.57 7.17 7.97
C ILE A 657 23.98 8.34 7.07
N ASN A 658 23.84 8.19 5.76
CA ASN A 658 24.15 9.25 4.81
C ASN A 658 22.88 9.77 4.13
N LEU A 659 22.70 11.09 4.15
CA LEU A 659 21.64 11.79 3.42
C LEU A 659 22.21 12.24 2.08
N THR A 660 21.73 11.64 1.00
CA THR A 660 22.23 11.84 -0.36
C THR A 660 21.12 12.31 -1.29
N ASP A 661 21.51 12.99 -2.35
CA ASP A 661 20.70 13.34 -3.50
C ASP A 661 20.54 12.20 -4.53
N ILE A 662 21.20 11.05 -4.30
CA ILE A 662 21.19 9.89 -5.20
C ILE A 662 20.19 8.83 -4.71
N HIS A 663 19.22 8.50 -5.57
CA HIS A 663 18.32 7.39 -5.38
C HIS A 663 18.91 6.10 -5.97
N VAL A 664 18.93 5.01 -5.21
CA VAL A 664 19.49 3.71 -5.65
C VAL A 664 18.48 2.61 -5.41
N LEU A 665 17.88 2.16 -6.52
CA LEU A 665 16.86 1.11 -6.54
C LEU A 665 17.29 -0.17 -7.26
N ASP A 666 18.45 -0.20 -7.91
CA ASP A 666 18.85 -1.27 -8.83
C ASP A 666 20.23 -1.87 -8.52
N LEU A 667 20.57 -2.02 -7.24
CA LEU A 667 21.79 -2.72 -6.84
C LEU A 667 21.71 -4.21 -7.23
N PRO A 668 22.81 -4.86 -7.68
CA PRO A 668 22.79 -6.26 -8.07
C PRO A 668 22.29 -7.17 -6.94
N THR A 669 21.31 -8.03 -7.25
CA THR A 669 20.68 -8.90 -6.26
C THR A 669 21.17 -10.36 -6.38
N PRO A 670 20.97 -11.21 -5.34
CA PRO A 670 21.42 -12.61 -5.39
C PRO A 670 20.72 -13.43 -6.48
N PHE A 671 19.51 -13.05 -6.89
CA PHE A 671 18.83 -13.65 -8.04
C PHE A 671 19.27 -12.96 -9.34
N LYS A 672 19.95 -13.71 -10.22
CA LYS A 672 20.13 -13.28 -11.62
C LYS A 672 18.82 -13.54 -12.37
N THR A 673 18.33 -12.55 -13.11
CA THR A 673 17.16 -12.70 -13.99
C THR A 673 17.39 -13.83 -15.00
N SER A 674 16.81 -15.00 -14.75
CA SER A 674 16.61 -16.00 -15.79
C SER A 674 15.26 -15.74 -16.47
N LYS A 675 15.31 -15.05 -17.61
CA LYS A 675 14.22 -14.83 -18.60
C LYS A 675 13.16 -13.76 -18.27
N PRO A 676 12.56 -13.12 -19.31
CA PRO A 676 11.56 -12.07 -19.13
C PRO A 676 10.31 -12.62 -18.44
N LEU A 677 9.75 -11.82 -17.52
CA LEU A 677 8.54 -12.07 -16.71
C LEU A 677 7.22 -12.23 -17.49
N PHE A 678 7.27 -12.47 -18.81
CA PHE A 678 6.07 -12.74 -19.60
C PHE A 678 6.29 -13.93 -20.53
N LYS A 679 5.97 -15.12 -20.03
CA LYS A 679 5.38 -16.18 -20.86
C LYS A 679 4.09 -16.66 -20.20
N LYS A 680 2.98 -16.24 -20.81
CA LYS A 680 1.61 -16.71 -20.56
C LYS A 680 1.57 -18.25 -20.50
N ASN A 681 0.83 -18.78 -19.54
CA ASN A 681 -0.14 -19.83 -19.87
C ASN A 681 -1.49 -19.14 -20.07
#